data_AF-A0A9E1YY15-F1
#
_entry.id   AF-A0A9E1YY15-F1
#
_cell.length_a   1.000
_cell.length_b   1.000
_cell.length_c   1.000
_cell.angle_alpha   90.00
_cell.angle_beta   90.00
_cell.angle_gamma   90.00
#
_symmetry.space_group_name_H-M   'P 1'
#
loop_
_entity.id
_entity.type
_entity.pdbx_description
1 polymer ?
#
loop_
_entity_poly.entity_id
_entity_poly.type
_entity_poly.pdbx_seq_one_letter_code
_entity_poly.pdbx_strand_id
1 'polypeptide(L)'
;MLSTILYIALTQAAPTANVDAPHGTLTFTVSDYDGMPMPAKLSFTDVEGDKSDLFPNADADRTKLAVRFHAIYTLDGEGSVTVPVGKWIVYASHGIEWSLDHTTITVEENGEYSWDAKLVHEIDTTDWVSGDFHLHTLTHSGHGDSNMNERIISLIGENVEFAVATDHNHNTDYQPTIDSLKANEHITAVVGNEVSSPYGHLNAFPLDANAKVVNQKLEAPELFALIRAEKNPYGVTPIIQINHPRWGNIDYFGTRGLDPITGESDDSRWSWDFDSIEVLNENPGWGFNDAEITDKKIGSSKHSVLRDWYNMLNAGRHIAAVGNSDSHTVSKNIAGIPRNYVHIGSDDPSSIDPAKVADAIRTGRMSTTTGPFLRMTANGHPMGSTISVQDPSLDIHLDVQAASWIDLDKVRIIQNGDEVASVDFIKEQQAWCKGMEQSHYRPRIRIPIPRDCWIVAIAQGDEPMTPFVMHDDRDVLPLAIANPIYIDADGDGKYTPPREWANNIIATGDLDSIVMTFDEVNPTEQSLLVMASATNPELAKKMILLGLSSNERIVRLAATKAAYKIKNTELLPVLANTIDRPDSDRYLAFSAWMAIDETDGDFGRNILRRYTDRFGWDTTKRYAKERSLNLPGEFVTEWEVAGYFALANDADRLSNLEHQKQLPEPNIMSLVVPKTIDGKPIEWKTTQSDKHGFLNLSLGDTTENTIAYARCWLWSPDQRAIDFTIGSDDACRMWVGDELVFHDASWHGAIKDNTFGSCTVQKGWNPVLFKVLNGLDGMGLYFRVLDSEITNTSSAPKNK
;
A
#
# COMPACT_ATOMS: atom_id res chain seq x y z
N MET A 1 -40.06 34.77 -6.77
CA MET A 1 -38.98 35.28 -7.64
C MET A 1 -37.77 34.41 -7.37
N LEU A 2 -37.47 33.54 -8.33
CA LEU A 2 -36.35 32.61 -8.31
C LEU A 2 -35.04 33.38 -8.51
N SER A 3 -34.00 33.01 -7.77
CA SER A 3 -32.62 33.37 -8.07
C SER A 3 -31.86 32.08 -8.31
N THR A 4 -31.85 31.65 -9.58
CA THR A 4 -31.04 30.55 -10.09
C THR A 4 -29.57 31.00 -10.06
N ILE A 5 -28.81 30.51 -9.08
CA ILE A 5 -27.34 30.61 -9.11
C ILE A 5 -26.86 29.42 -9.90
N LEU A 6 -26.61 29.66 -11.19
CA LEU A 6 -25.94 28.74 -12.10
C LEU A 6 -24.47 28.67 -11.65
N TYR A 7 -24.09 27.60 -10.98
CA TYR A 7 -22.67 27.26 -10.79
C TYR A 7 -22.13 26.86 -12.16
N ILE A 8 -21.53 27.81 -12.88
CA ILE A 8 -20.67 27.52 -14.02
C ILE A 8 -19.40 26.91 -13.42
N ALA A 9 -19.28 25.59 -13.48
CA ALA A 9 -18.02 24.91 -13.24
C ALA A 9 -17.00 25.48 -14.24
N LEU A 10 -16.00 26.19 -13.72
CA LEU A 10 -14.92 26.76 -14.52
C LEU A 10 -14.15 25.62 -15.18
N THR A 11 -14.31 25.50 -16.50
CA THR A 11 -13.51 24.70 -17.43
C THR A 11 -12.08 25.23 -17.47
N GLN A 12 -11.30 25.12 -16.39
CA GLN A 12 -9.93 25.63 -16.40
C GLN A 12 -9.03 24.65 -17.15
N ALA A 13 -8.29 25.15 -18.15
CA ALA A 13 -7.40 24.34 -18.98
C ALA A 13 -6.24 23.75 -18.16
N ALA A 14 -5.78 22.55 -18.50
CA ALA A 14 -4.50 22.05 -18.02
C ALA A 14 -3.38 23.01 -18.47
N PRO A 15 -2.37 23.31 -17.63
CA PRO A 15 -1.28 24.20 -18.01
C PRO A 15 -0.50 23.60 -19.19
N THR A 16 -0.41 24.35 -20.30
CA THR A 16 0.36 24.00 -21.49
C THR A 16 1.85 24.23 -21.25
N ALA A 17 2.69 23.24 -21.53
CA ALA A 17 4.14 23.37 -21.49
C ALA A 17 4.68 24.02 -22.79
N ASN A 18 5.30 25.19 -22.67
CA ASN A 18 6.22 25.84 -23.64
C ASN A 18 5.91 25.75 -25.16
N VAL A 19 5.42 26.87 -25.69
CA VAL A 19 4.81 27.06 -27.03
C VAL A 19 5.82 27.09 -28.21
N ASP A 20 7.13 26.91 -27.99
CA ASP A 20 8.18 27.28 -28.98
C ASP A 20 8.99 26.11 -29.61
N ALA A 21 8.63 24.85 -29.38
CA ALA A 21 9.37 23.70 -29.95
C ALA A 21 8.92 23.37 -31.40
N PRO A 22 9.85 23.03 -32.33
CA PRO A 22 9.50 22.54 -33.67
C PRO A 22 8.61 21.31 -33.64
N HIS A 23 7.57 21.29 -34.46
CA HIS A 23 6.54 20.24 -34.46
C HIS A 23 5.93 19.99 -35.84
N GLY A 24 5.28 18.84 -36.01
CA GLY A 24 4.39 18.51 -37.12
C GLY A 24 3.02 18.07 -36.62
N THR A 25 2.12 17.68 -37.52
CA THR A 25 0.73 17.28 -37.19
C THR A 25 0.49 15.81 -37.56
N LEU A 26 -0.03 15.02 -36.61
CA LEU A 26 -0.54 13.67 -36.85
C LEU A 26 -2.07 13.68 -36.81
N THR A 27 -2.70 13.34 -37.92
CA THR A 27 -4.13 12.99 -37.98
C THR A 27 -4.28 11.48 -37.79
N PHE A 28 -5.18 11.04 -36.93
CA PHE A 28 -5.38 9.62 -36.67
C PHE A 28 -6.84 9.21 -36.73
N THR A 29 -7.06 7.96 -37.09
CA THR A 29 -8.31 7.24 -36.84
C THR A 29 -8.00 5.91 -36.13
N VAL A 30 -8.91 5.45 -35.30
CA VAL A 30 -8.88 4.17 -34.60
C VAL A 30 -10.23 3.50 -34.81
N SER A 31 -10.19 2.27 -35.29
CA SER A 31 -11.38 1.49 -35.59
C SER A 31 -11.24 0.05 -35.13
N ASP A 32 -12.38 -0.61 -34.95
CA ASP A 32 -12.41 -2.05 -34.77
C ASP A 32 -12.05 -2.79 -36.07
N TYR A 33 -12.06 -4.13 -36.02
CA TYR A 33 -11.74 -4.96 -37.17
C TYR A 33 -12.70 -4.74 -38.37
N ASP A 34 -13.96 -4.39 -38.09
CA ASP A 34 -15.00 -4.13 -39.08
C ASP A 34 -14.95 -2.70 -39.65
N GLY A 35 -14.07 -1.86 -39.11
CA GLY A 35 -13.84 -0.49 -39.56
C GLY A 35 -14.79 0.53 -38.91
N MET A 36 -15.48 0.16 -37.84
CA MET A 36 -16.28 1.10 -37.05
C MET A 36 -15.35 1.92 -36.14
N PRO A 37 -15.49 3.25 -36.10
CA PRO A 37 -14.73 4.09 -35.17
C PRO A 37 -14.98 3.67 -33.72
N MET A 38 -13.95 3.72 -32.89
CA MET A 38 -14.04 3.30 -31.49
C MET A 38 -13.21 4.19 -30.57
N PRO A 39 -13.60 4.33 -29.29
CA PRO A 39 -12.76 5.00 -28.31
C PRO A 39 -11.40 4.30 -28.17
N ALA A 40 -10.36 5.05 -27.84
CA ALA A 40 -9.01 4.50 -27.75
C ALA A 40 -8.08 5.40 -26.95
N LYS A 41 -6.93 4.83 -26.61
CA LYS A 41 -5.73 5.54 -26.15
C LYS A 41 -4.63 5.44 -27.19
N LEU A 42 -3.94 6.54 -27.44
CA LEU A 42 -2.68 6.59 -28.13
C LEU A 42 -1.54 6.83 -27.14
N SER A 43 -0.48 6.04 -27.24
CA SER A 43 0.75 6.19 -26.45
C SER A 43 1.94 6.45 -27.37
N PHE A 44 2.78 7.41 -27.01
CA PHE A 44 3.91 7.86 -27.81
C PHE A 44 5.22 7.59 -27.06
N THR A 45 6.18 6.95 -27.71
CA THR A 45 7.54 6.75 -27.17
C THR A 45 8.56 7.21 -28.20
N ASP A 46 9.70 7.74 -27.76
CA ASP A 46 10.82 7.92 -28.68
C ASP A 46 11.47 6.56 -29.02
N VAL A 47 12.43 6.55 -29.93
CA VAL A 47 13.13 5.32 -30.35
C VAL A 47 14.11 4.76 -29.31
N GLU A 48 14.43 5.52 -28.27
CA GLU A 48 15.26 5.09 -27.16
C GLU A 48 14.41 4.59 -25.97
N GLY A 49 13.08 4.73 -26.05
CA GLY A 49 12.11 4.36 -25.02
C GLY A 49 11.91 5.42 -23.94
N ASP A 50 12.49 6.61 -24.09
CA ASP A 50 12.37 7.72 -23.13
C ASP A 50 11.05 8.50 -23.36
N LYS A 51 10.53 9.06 -22.27
CA LYS A 51 9.23 9.73 -22.19
C LYS A 51 9.45 11.22 -21.92
N SER A 52 9.94 11.92 -22.93
CA SER A 52 10.00 13.39 -22.85
C SER A 52 8.58 14.00 -22.84
N ASP A 53 8.44 15.23 -22.36
CA ASP A 53 7.15 15.96 -22.38
C ASP A 53 6.75 16.28 -23.84
N LEU A 54 5.89 15.46 -24.47
CA LEU A 54 5.72 15.51 -25.94
C LEU A 54 4.73 16.53 -26.45
N PHE A 55 3.73 16.95 -25.68
CA PHE A 55 2.67 17.79 -26.22
C PHE A 55 2.82 19.25 -25.75
N PRO A 56 3.49 20.13 -26.54
CA PRO A 56 3.69 21.52 -26.16
C PRO A 56 2.44 22.41 -26.30
N ASN A 57 1.40 22.00 -27.03
CA ASN A 57 0.16 22.78 -27.21
C ASN A 57 -1.07 21.88 -27.35
N ALA A 58 -1.94 21.86 -26.33
CA ALA A 58 -3.19 21.10 -26.35
C ALA A 58 -4.30 21.88 -27.08
N ASP A 59 -4.26 21.92 -28.42
CA ASP A 59 -5.41 22.29 -29.28
C ASP A 59 -6.50 21.20 -29.30
N ALA A 60 -6.48 20.32 -28.29
CA ALA A 60 -7.36 19.19 -28.15
C ALA A 60 -8.75 19.66 -27.73
N ASP A 61 -9.77 19.20 -28.46
CA ASP A 61 -11.15 19.41 -28.06
C ASP A 61 -11.40 18.69 -26.73
N ARG A 62 -11.63 19.46 -25.67
CA ARG A 62 -11.81 19.00 -24.29
C ARG A 62 -13.10 18.20 -24.08
N THR A 63 -13.94 18.11 -25.10
CA THR A 63 -15.14 17.26 -25.12
C THR A 63 -14.92 15.96 -25.87
N LYS A 64 -13.76 15.77 -26.51
CA LYS A 64 -13.43 14.59 -27.31
C LYS A 64 -12.16 13.89 -26.87
N LEU A 65 -11.18 14.66 -26.36
CA LEU A 65 -9.83 14.21 -26.08
C LEU A 65 -9.41 14.51 -24.64
N ALA A 66 -8.66 13.57 -24.05
CA ALA A 66 -7.86 13.79 -22.85
C ALA A 66 -6.38 13.60 -23.19
N VAL A 67 -5.58 14.66 -23.09
CA VAL A 67 -4.19 14.69 -23.59
C VAL A 67 -3.22 15.01 -22.46
N ARG A 68 -2.20 14.17 -22.27
CA ARG A 68 -1.04 14.42 -21.38
C ARG A 68 0.23 13.98 -22.05
N PHE A 69 1.34 14.67 -21.80
CA PHE A 69 2.73 14.29 -22.13
C PHE A 69 2.94 13.28 -23.26
N HIS A 70 2.67 11.99 -23.05
CA HIS A 70 2.86 10.89 -24.01
C HIS A 70 1.58 10.09 -24.33
N ALA A 71 0.42 10.48 -23.81
CA ALA A 71 -0.84 9.75 -23.90
C ALA A 71 -2.00 10.65 -24.38
N ILE A 72 -2.81 10.12 -25.28
CA ILE A 72 -4.03 10.77 -25.79
C ILE A 72 -5.18 9.78 -25.74
N TYR A 73 -6.24 10.10 -25.01
CA TYR A 73 -7.48 9.34 -25.07
C TYR A 73 -8.47 10.04 -25.97
N THR A 74 -9.23 9.27 -26.75
CA THR A 74 -10.28 9.74 -27.66
C THR A 74 -11.57 8.98 -27.43
N LEU A 75 -12.71 9.69 -27.48
CA LEU A 75 -14.04 9.07 -27.47
C LEU A 75 -14.46 8.57 -28.86
N ASP A 76 -14.17 9.37 -29.89
CA ASP A 76 -14.71 9.14 -31.24
C ASP A 76 -13.80 8.26 -32.10
N GLY A 77 -12.60 7.93 -31.60
CA GLY A 77 -11.58 7.20 -32.36
C GLY A 77 -10.81 8.05 -33.37
N GLU A 78 -11.14 9.33 -33.54
CA GLU A 78 -10.47 10.21 -34.50
C GLU A 78 -9.93 11.48 -33.83
N GLY A 79 -8.91 12.09 -34.44
CA GLY A 79 -8.35 13.34 -33.97
C GLY A 79 -7.16 13.82 -34.78
N SER A 80 -6.71 15.04 -34.46
CA SER A 80 -5.49 15.62 -35.03
C SER A 80 -4.72 16.33 -33.93
N VAL A 81 -3.43 16.01 -33.82
CA VAL A 81 -2.59 16.44 -32.69
C VAL A 81 -1.21 16.85 -33.17
N THR A 82 -0.65 17.83 -32.48
CA THR A 82 0.71 18.32 -32.74
C THR A 82 1.72 17.40 -32.08
N VAL A 83 2.75 16.96 -32.82
CA VAL A 83 3.80 16.04 -32.34
C VAL A 83 5.16 16.72 -32.54
N PRO A 84 6.11 16.65 -31.58
CA PRO A 84 7.42 17.27 -31.72
C PRO A 84 8.23 16.66 -32.86
N VAL A 85 9.13 17.45 -33.44
CA VAL A 85 10.12 16.93 -34.40
C VAL A 85 10.95 15.83 -33.77
N GLY A 86 11.04 14.69 -34.44
CA GLY A 86 11.69 13.50 -33.89
C GLY A 86 11.15 12.22 -34.50
N LYS A 87 11.74 11.09 -34.10
CA LYS A 87 11.25 9.77 -34.50
C LYS A 87 10.46 9.17 -33.34
N TRP A 88 9.20 8.84 -33.61
CA TRP A 88 8.22 8.38 -32.64
C TRP A 88 7.72 7.00 -33.02
N ILE A 89 7.49 6.16 -32.01
CA ILE A 89 6.61 5.01 -32.11
C ILE A 89 5.29 5.41 -31.47
N VAL A 90 4.21 5.28 -32.22
CA VAL A 90 2.85 5.59 -31.77
C VAL A 90 2.08 4.29 -31.70
N TYR A 91 1.48 4.04 -30.55
CA TYR A 91 0.69 2.85 -30.28
C TYR A 91 -0.77 3.22 -30.04
N ALA A 92 -1.71 2.34 -30.40
CA ALA A 92 -3.13 2.45 -30.12
C ALA A 92 -3.62 1.25 -29.31
N SER A 93 -4.49 1.50 -28.33
CA SER A 93 -5.09 0.48 -27.45
C SER A 93 -6.51 0.88 -27.02
N HIS A 94 -7.30 -0.10 -26.56
CA HIS A 94 -8.61 0.11 -25.92
C HIS A 94 -8.70 -0.74 -24.65
N GLY A 95 -7.81 -0.51 -23.69
CA GLY A 95 -7.71 -1.33 -22.47
C GLY A 95 -7.07 -2.70 -22.66
N ILE A 96 -7.10 -3.50 -21.59
CA ILE A 96 -6.42 -4.81 -21.47
C ILE A 96 -7.16 -5.98 -22.15
N GLU A 97 -8.30 -5.71 -22.80
CA GLU A 97 -9.09 -6.70 -23.53
C GLU A 97 -8.81 -6.74 -25.04
N TRP A 98 -8.10 -5.74 -25.53
CA TRP A 98 -7.92 -5.50 -26.96
C TRP A 98 -6.47 -5.69 -27.39
N SER A 99 -6.29 -6.01 -28.66
CA SER A 99 -4.98 -6.02 -29.32
C SER A 99 -4.36 -4.63 -29.33
N LEU A 100 -3.10 -4.56 -29.77
CA LEU A 100 -2.40 -3.31 -30.01
C LEU A 100 -2.11 -3.12 -31.48
N ASP A 101 -2.20 -1.89 -31.95
CA ASP A 101 -1.66 -1.47 -33.24
C ASP A 101 -0.59 -0.41 -33.03
N HIS A 102 0.37 -0.32 -33.95
CA HIS A 102 1.43 0.69 -33.86
C HIS A 102 2.00 1.11 -35.21
N THR A 103 2.53 2.32 -35.24
CA THR A 103 3.27 2.86 -36.38
C THR A 103 4.54 3.58 -35.91
N THR A 104 5.49 3.74 -36.83
CA THR A 104 6.67 4.58 -36.60
C THR A 104 6.60 5.78 -37.54
N ILE A 105 6.66 6.98 -36.98
CA ILE A 105 6.67 8.24 -37.73
C ILE A 105 7.96 9.01 -37.47
N THR A 106 8.50 9.64 -38.51
CA THR A 106 9.57 10.62 -38.38
C THR A 106 8.96 11.99 -38.66
N VAL A 107 8.76 12.76 -37.61
CA VAL A 107 8.11 14.07 -37.65
C VAL A 107 9.14 15.14 -37.99
N GLU A 108 8.89 15.87 -39.07
CA GLU A 108 9.64 17.04 -39.51
C GLU A 108 8.84 18.32 -39.20
N GLU A 109 9.53 19.46 -39.15
CA GLU A 109 8.90 20.75 -38.83
C GLU A 109 7.83 21.11 -39.87
N ASN A 110 6.61 21.36 -39.40
CA ASN A 110 5.39 21.59 -40.18
C ASN A 110 4.98 20.41 -41.10
N GLY A 111 5.47 19.19 -40.85
CA GLY A 111 5.04 17.99 -41.57
C GLY A 111 3.60 17.58 -41.23
N GLU A 112 2.90 16.95 -42.19
CA GLU A 112 1.56 16.38 -42.00
C GLU A 112 1.62 14.85 -42.17
N TYR A 113 1.08 14.12 -41.19
CA TYR A 113 1.09 12.67 -41.12
C TYR A 113 -0.32 12.14 -40.89
N SER A 114 -0.60 10.93 -41.38
CA SER A 114 -1.86 10.22 -41.12
C SER A 114 -1.61 8.78 -40.71
N TRP A 115 -2.43 8.26 -39.81
CA TRP A 115 -2.41 6.85 -39.39
C TRP A 115 -3.82 6.35 -39.09
N ASP A 116 -4.17 5.21 -39.68
CA ASP A 116 -5.43 4.50 -39.43
C ASP A 116 -5.10 3.22 -38.64
N ALA A 117 -5.38 3.24 -37.35
CA ALA A 117 -5.14 2.12 -36.44
C ALA A 117 -6.33 1.15 -36.43
N LYS A 118 -6.04 -0.15 -36.29
CA LYS A 118 -7.07 -1.20 -36.18
C LYS A 118 -6.87 -2.08 -34.97
N LEU A 119 -7.89 -2.15 -34.11
CA LEU A 119 -7.89 -2.98 -32.90
C LEU A 119 -8.85 -4.17 -33.04
N VAL A 120 -8.52 -5.26 -32.37
CA VAL A 120 -9.32 -6.49 -32.28
C VAL A 120 -9.63 -6.74 -30.81
N HIS A 121 -10.89 -7.03 -30.49
CA HIS A 121 -11.25 -7.51 -29.15
C HIS A 121 -10.78 -8.95 -29.03
N GLU A 122 -9.84 -9.21 -28.11
CA GLU A 122 -9.16 -10.51 -28.00
C GLU A 122 -9.63 -11.34 -26.81
N ILE A 123 -10.43 -10.75 -25.93
CA ILE A 123 -10.94 -11.36 -24.71
C ILE A 123 -12.47 -11.47 -24.79
N ASP A 124 -12.97 -12.70 -24.63
CA ASP A 124 -14.40 -12.93 -24.48
C ASP A 124 -14.81 -12.64 -23.04
N THR A 125 -15.46 -11.50 -22.84
CA THR A 125 -16.04 -11.05 -21.56
C THR A 125 -17.55 -11.30 -21.46
N THR A 126 -18.15 -12.10 -22.36
CA THR A 126 -19.60 -12.39 -22.37
C THR A 126 -20.13 -12.68 -20.96
N ASP A 127 -21.18 -11.97 -20.55
CA ASP A 127 -21.84 -12.00 -19.22
C ASP A 127 -21.10 -11.29 -18.05
N TRP A 128 -19.94 -10.70 -18.32
CA TRP A 128 -19.10 -10.01 -17.33
C TRP A 128 -18.94 -8.53 -17.67
N VAL A 129 -18.83 -7.72 -16.62
CA VAL A 129 -18.59 -6.28 -16.72
C VAL A 129 -17.21 -5.94 -16.18
N SER A 130 -16.45 -5.16 -16.95
CA SER A 130 -15.17 -4.54 -16.58
C SER A 130 -15.42 -3.29 -15.73
N GLY A 131 -14.91 -3.25 -14.50
CA GLY A 131 -15.18 -2.16 -13.57
C GLY A 131 -14.03 -1.72 -12.67
N ASP A 132 -13.99 -0.42 -12.40
CA ASP A 132 -13.04 0.22 -11.49
C ASP A 132 -13.80 0.97 -10.39
N PHE A 133 -13.55 0.58 -9.14
CA PHE A 133 -14.31 1.04 -7.98
C PHE A 133 -13.59 2.12 -7.18
N HIS A 134 -12.42 2.59 -7.61
CA HIS A 134 -11.63 3.59 -6.89
C HIS A 134 -10.96 4.58 -7.85
N LEU A 135 -11.59 5.75 -7.99
CA LEU A 135 -11.27 6.75 -9.02
C LEU A 135 -11.37 8.17 -8.47
N HIS A 136 -10.49 9.04 -8.96
CA HIS A 136 -10.42 10.43 -8.55
C HIS A 136 -10.40 11.39 -9.73
N THR A 137 -10.88 12.60 -9.45
CA THR A 137 -10.79 13.75 -10.32
C THR A 137 -10.11 14.91 -9.59
N LEU A 138 -9.31 15.68 -10.32
CA LEU A 138 -8.79 16.96 -9.83
C LEU A 138 -9.94 17.90 -9.42
N THR A 139 -11.09 17.79 -10.10
CA THR A 139 -12.26 18.65 -9.90
C THR A 139 -12.81 18.57 -8.48
N HIS A 140 -12.90 17.37 -7.89
CA HIS A 140 -13.51 17.18 -6.56
C HIS A 140 -12.51 16.71 -5.50
N SER A 141 -11.55 15.85 -5.85
CA SER A 141 -10.49 15.42 -4.92
C SER A 141 -9.43 16.51 -4.68
N GLY A 142 -9.31 17.49 -5.60
CA GLY A 142 -8.44 18.66 -5.44
C GLY A 142 -6.95 18.40 -5.71
N HIS A 143 -6.57 17.20 -6.13
CA HIS A 143 -5.22 16.85 -6.57
C HIS A 143 -5.26 15.80 -7.71
N GLY A 144 -4.10 15.51 -8.29
CA GLY A 144 -4.01 14.82 -9.58
C GLY A 144 -4.08 15.78 -10.76
N ASP A 145 -4.40 15.27 -11.95
CA ASP A 145 -4.51 16.11 -13.14
C ASP A 145 -5.76 15.86 -13.99
N SER A 146 -6.53 14.80 -13.72
CA SER A 146 -7.70 14.46 -14.55
C SER A 146 -8.93 15.26 -14.12
N ASN A 147 -9.44 16.16 -14.96
CA ASN A 147 -10.76 16.74 -14.72
C ASN A 147 -11.89 15.74 -15.03
N MET A 148 -13.15 16.10 -14.72
CA MET A 148 -14.32 15.23 -14.96
C MET A 148 -14.41 14.70 -16.40
N ASN A 149 -14.31 15.57 -17.42
CA ASN A 149 -14.38 15.12 -18.81
C ASN A 149 -13.25 14.15 -19.12
N GLU A 150 -12.03 14.52 -18.75
CA GLU A 150 -10.85 13.70 -19.01
C GLU A 150 -10.93 12.34 -18.32
N ARG A 151 -11.52 12.28 -17.11
CA ARG A 151 -11.75 11.03 -16.38
C ARG A 151 -12.69 10.11 -17.14
N ILE A 152 -13.83 10.63 -17.61
CA ILE A 152 -14.77 9.82 -18.40
C ILE A 152 -14.13 9.36 -19.72
N ILE A 153 -13.43 10.25 -20.42
CA ILE A 153 -12.76 9.94 -21.69
C ILE A 153 -11.68 8.85 -21.50
N SER A 154 -10.87 8.96 -20.45
CA SER A 154 -9.82 7.98 -20.15
C SER A 154 -10.37 6.63 -19.70
N LEU A 155 -11.43 6.59 -18.88
CA LEU A 155 -12.11 5.34 -18.51
C LEU A 155 -12.62 4.60 -19.74
N ILE A 156 -13.31 5.31 -20.62
CA ILE A 156 -13.84 4.74 -21.86
C ILE A 156 -12.69 4.31 -22.78
N GLY A 157 -11.65 5.12 -22.93
CA GLY A 157 -10.49 4.74 -23.73
C GLY A 157 -9.74 3.50 -23.20
N GLU A 158 -9.85 3.19 -21.91
CA GLU A 158 -9.31 1.96 -21.29
C GLU A 158 -10.33 0.81 -21.20
N ASN A 159 -11.48 0.92 -21.88
CA ASN A 159 -12.58 -0.06 -21.84
C ASN A 159 -13.05 -0.40 -20.41
N VAL A 160 -13.24 0.64 -19.58
CA VAL A 160 -13.92 0.50 -18.28
C VAL A 160 -15.40 0.77 -18.45
N GLU A 161 -16.21 -0.26 -18.21
CA GLU A 161 -17.65 -0.25 -18.49
C GLU A 161 -18.46 0.15 -17.25
N PHE A 162 -17.95 -0.12 -16.04
CA PHE A 162 -18.54 0.29 -14.77
C PHE A 162 -17.58 1.12 -13.91
N ALA A 163 -17.95 2.35 -13.60
CA ALA A 163 -17.12 3.23 -12.77
C ALA A 163 -17.82 3.65 -11.48
N VAL A 164 -17.07 3.67 -10.37
CA VAL A 164 -17.52 4.28 -9.12
C VAL A 164 -16.81 5.63 -8.95
N ALA A 165 -17.58 6.71 -8.81
CA ALA A 165 -17.06 8.06 -8.66
C ALA A 165 -16.68 8.35 -7.20
N THR A 166 -15.43 8.06 -6.79
CA THR A 166 -15.00 8.04 -5.38
C THR A 166 -14.07 9.19 -5.01
N ASP A 167 -14.38 10.42 -5.44
CA ASP A 167 -13.57 11.56 -4.98
C ASP A 167 -13.56 11.71 -3.46
N HIS A 168 -12.43 12.21 -2.93
CA HIS A 168 -12.23 12.32 -1.48
C HIS A 168 -13.34 13.11 -0.80
N ASN A 169 -14.10 12.45 0.06
CA ASN A 169 -15.14 13.04 0.90
C ASN A 169 -16.22 13.81 0.10
N HIS A 170 -16.53 13.35 -1.11
CA HIS A 170 -17.62 13.89 -1.93
C HIS A 170 -18.50 12.74 -2.43
N ASN A 171 -19.81 12.98 -2.48
CA ASN A 171 -20.73 12.10 -3.20
C ASN A 171 -20.74 12.55 -4.67
N THR A 172 -19.72 12.15 -5.43
CA THR A 172 -19.55 12.61 -6.82
C THR A 172 -20.48 11.87 -7.76
N ASP A 173 -21.08 12.59 -8.71
CA ASP A 173 -21.93 12.03 -9.76
C ASP A 173 -21.30 12.27 -11.14
N TYR A 174 -20.96 11.19 -11.84
CA TYR A 174 -20.41 11.22 -13.19
C TYR A 174 -21.48 11.34 -14.28
N GLN A 175 -22.75 11.02 -13.98
CA GLN A 175 -23.82 10.94 -14.98
C GLN A 175 -24.01 12.24 -15.78
N PRO A 176 -24.01 13.45 -15.18
CA PRO A 176 -24.15 14.69 -15.94
C PRO A 176 -23.03 14.91 -16.97
N THR A 177 -21.81 14.48 -16.65
CA THR A 177 -20.66 14.57 -17.56
C THR A 177 -20.78 13.53 -18.68
N ILE A 178 -21.15 12.28 -18.35
CA ILE A 178 -21.41 11.22 -19.33
C ILE A 178 -22.48 11.66 -20.34
N ASP A 179 -23.58 12.25 -19.87
CA ASP A 179 -24.65 12.77 -20.72
C ASP A 179 -24.17 13.90 -21.64
N SER A 180 -23.37 14.82 -21.11
CA SER A 180 -22.81 15.93 -21.88
C SER A 180 -21.84 15.46 -22.96
N LEU A 181 -21.09 14.39 -22.70
CA LEU A 181 -20.18 13.75 -23.64
C LEU A 181 -20.91 12.78 -24.59
N LYS A 182 -22.20 12.50 -24.33
CA LYS A 182 -23.02 11.50 -25.04
C LYS A 182 -22.41 10.09 -24.99
N ALA A 183 -21.77 9.75 -23.88
CA ALA A 183 -20.97 8.54 -23.75
C ALA A 183 -21.70 7.35 -23.09
N ASN A 184 -23.02 7.45 -22.93
CA ASN A 184 -23.85 6.46 -22.23
C ASN A 184 -23.81 5.05 -22.85
N GLU A 185 -23.39 4.91 -24.11
CA GLU A 185 -23.25 3.60 -24.75
C GLU A 185 -21.98 2.84 -24.32
N HIS A 186 -21.01 3.53 -23.71
CA HIS A 186 -19.71 2.97 -23.36
C HIS A 186 -19.50 2.73 -21.86
N ILE A 187 -20.30 3.36 -20.99
CA ILE A 187 -20.05 3.33 -19.56
C ILE A 187 -21.32 3.56 -18.74
N THR A 188 -21.45 2.79 -17.66
CA THR A 188 -22.35 3.06 -16.54
C THR A 188 -21.54 3.52 -15.34
N ALA A 189 -21.97 4.58 -14.66
CA ALA A 189 -21.33 5.04 -13.44
C ALA A 189 -22.30 5.10 -12.26
N VAL A 190 -21.77 4.95 -11.06
CA VAL A 190 -22.52 5.19 -9.82
C VAL A 190 -21.83 6.21 -8.94
N VAL A 191 -22.66 6.91 -8.16
CA VAL A 191 -22.19 7.82 -7.12
C VAL A 191 -21.47 7.02 -6.05
N GLY A 192 -20.22 7.39 -5.79
CA GLY A 192 -19.42 6.87 -4.70
C GLY A 192 -18.89 8.01 -3.83
N ASN A 193 -18.08 7.62 -2.85
CA ASN A 193 -17.32 8.53 -2.00
C ASN A 193 -16.13 7.75 -1.43
N GLU A 194 -14.91 8.24 -1.64
CA GLU A 194 -13.79 7.79 -0.81
C GLU A 194 -13.79 8.58 0.49
N VAL A 195 -14.22 7.94 1.57
CA VAL A 195 -14.24 8.53 2.90
C VAL A 195 -12.83 8.50 3.48
N SER A 196 -12.07 9.56 3.23
CA SER A 196 -10.69 9.72 3.71
C SER A 196 -10.68 10.10 5.19
N SER A 197 -10.63 9.09 6.05
CA SER A 197 -10.60 9.27 7.51
C SER A 197 -9.15 9.39 8.04
N PRO A 198 -8.94 9.93 9.25
CA PRO A 198 -7.61 9.96 9.88
C PRO A 198 -6.99 8.58 10.14
N TYR A 199 -7.73 7.50 9.95
CA TYR A 199 -7.30 6.14 10.26
C TYR A 199 -7.34 5.20 9.07
N GLY A 200 -7.54 5.70 7.86
CA GLY A 200 -7.63 4.89 6.66
C GLY A 200 -8.65 5.42 5.68
N HIS A 201 -8.54 5.01 4.43
CA HIS A 201 -9.54 5.31 3.42
C HIS A 201 -10.42 4.10 3.11
N LEU A 202 -11.64 4.39 2.67
CA LEU A 202 -12.63 3.40 2.29
C LEU A 202 -13.60 4.00 1.27
N ASN A 203 -14.07 3.18 0.34
CA ASN A 203 -15.12 3.58 -0.58
C ASN A 203 -16.50 3.18 -0.03
N ALA A 204 -17.48 4.05 -0.26
CA ALA A 204 -18.89 3.81 -0.04
C ALA A 204 -19.68 4.00 -1.34
N PHE A 205 -20.38 2.96 -1.84
CA PHE A 205 -21.13 3.02 -3.10
C PHE A 205 -22.18 1.89 -3.27
N PRO A 206 -23.23 2.05 -4.07
CA PRO A 206 -23.69 3.31 -4.65
C PRO A 206 -24.35 4.19 -3.57
N LEU A 207 -24.21 5.51 -3.72
CA LEU A 207 -24.84 6.53 -2.87
C LEU A 207 -25.87 7.34 -3.68
N ASP A 208 -26.58 8.26 -3.01
CA ASP A 208 -27.34 9.32 -3.66
C ASP A 208 -26.47 10.58 -3.72
N ALA A 209 -26.38 11.21 -4.90
CA ALA A 209 -25.60 12.44 -5.10
C ALA A 209 -26.06 13.60 -4.19
N ASN A 210 -27.34 13.60 -3.80
CA ASN A 210 -27.95 14.60 -2.91
C ASN A 210 -27.94 14.18 -1.44
N ALA A 211 -27.50 12.95 -1.12
CA ALA A 211 -27.34 12.55 0.27
C ALA A 211 -26.31 13.45 0.96
N LYS A 212 -26.47 13.58 2.28
CA LYS A 212 -25.50 14.30 3.08
C LYS A 212 -24.18 13.53 3.07
N VAL A 213 -23.09 14.19 2.70
CA VAL A 213 -21.74 13.63 2.82
C VAL A 213 -21.50 13.20 4.28
N VAL A 214 -21.06 11.95 4.44
CA VAL A 214 -20.77 11.37 5.75
C VAL A 214 -19.62 12.11 6.44
N ASN A 215 -19.64 12.17 7.77
CA ASN A 215 -18.57 12.80 8.53
C ASN A 215 -17.40 11.81 8.67
N GLN A 216 -16.36 12.00 7.86
CA GLN A 216 -15.13 11.21 7.83
C GLN A 216 -14.33 11.22 9.14
N LYS A 217 -14.66 12.09 10.10
CA LYS A 217 -14.03 12.12 11.42
C LYS A 217 -14.61 11.11 12.40
N LEU A 218 -15.71 10.43 12.04
CA LEU A 218 -16.31 9.39 12.87
C LEU A 218 -15.48 8.11 12.87
N GLU A 219 -15.51 7.39 13.99
CA GLU A 219 -14.86 6.09 14.12
C GLU A 219 -15.60 5.01 13.31
N ALA A 220 -14.87 3.97 12.89
CA ALA A 220 -15.35 3.01 11.90
C ALA A 220 -16.71 2.37 12.24
N PRO A 221 -17.00 1.91 13.48
CA PRO A 221 -18.30 1.31 13.78
C PRO A 221 -19.48 2.27 13.55
N GLU A 222 -19.34 3.54 13.93
CA GLU A 222 -20.38 4.55 13.74
C GLU A 222 -20.46 4.98 12.27
N LEU A 223 -19.31 5.21 11.63
CA LEU A 223 -19.23 5.60 10.23
C LEU A 223 -19.88 4.53 9.33
N PHE A 224 -19.56 3.26 9.54
CA PHE A 224 -20.05 2.17 8.70
C PHE A 224 -21.55 1.99 8.89
N ALA A 225 -22.04 2.07 10.13
CA ALA A 225 -23.48 2.03 10.41
C ALA A 225 -24.26 3.15 9.71
N LEU A 226 -23.69 4.36 9.62
CA LEU A 226 -24.29 5.46 8.87
C LEU A 226 -24.32 5.16 7.37
N ILE A 227 -23.20 4.70 6.80
CA ILE A 227 -23.12 4.31 5.39
C ILE A 227 -24.15 3.22 5.07
N ARG A 228 -24.28 2.19 5.91
CA ARG A 228 -25.27 1.12 5.72
C ARG A 228 -26.72 1.59 5.79
N ALA A 229 -26.99 2.68 6.50
CA ALA A 229 -28.33 3.25 6.62
C ALA A 229 -28.72 4.16 5.44
N GLU A 230 -27.75 4.56 4.60
CA GLU A 230 -28.01 5.42 3.45
C GLU A 230 -28.90 4.72 2.42
N LYS A 231 -29.78 5.50 1.81
CA LYS A 231 -30.64 5.07 0.71
C LYS A 231 -30.10 5.61 -0.58
N ASN A 232 -30.19 4.82 -1.65
CA ASN A 232 -29.81 5.23 -2.98
C ASN A 232 -30.92 4.90 -4.00
N PRO A 233 -30.84 5.44 -5.22
CA PRO A 233 -31.83 5.21 -6.28
C PRO A 233 -32.00 3.74 -6.69
N TYR A 234 -31.01 2.89 -6.39
CA TYR A 234 -30.98 1.48 -6.78
C TYR A 234 -31.62 0.55 -5.74
N GLY A 235 -31.97 1.07 -4.56
CA GLY A 235 -32.56 0.26 -3.47
C GLY A 235 -31.56 -0.73 -2.86
N VAL A 236 -30.27 -0.44 -2.96
CA VAL A 236 -29.16 -1.31 -2.55
C VAL A 236 -28.61 -0.80 -1.23
N THR A 237 -28.27 -1.67 -0.27
CA THR A 237 -27.43 -1.25 0.85
C THR A 237 -26.05 -0.90 0.31
N PRO A 238 -25.44 0.27 0.60
CA PRO A 238 -24.14 0.62 0.05
C PRO A 238 -23.06 -0.39 0.43
N ILE A 239 -22.20 -0.72 -0.52
CA ILE A 239 -20.93 -1.43 -0.35
C ILE A 239 -19.97 -0.55 0.44
N ILE A 240 -19.25 -1.18 1.37
CA ILE A 240 -18.10 -0.59 2.06
C ILE A 240 -16.88 -1.39 1.64
N GLN A 241 -15.94 -0.73 0.96
CA GLN A 241 -14.67 -1.30 0.51
C GLN A 241 -13.53 -0.66 1.29
N ILE A 242 -12.65 -1.46 1.89
CA ILE A 242 -11.42 -0.92 2.49
C ILE A 242 -10.38 -0.71 1.39
N ASN A 243 -9.97 0.54 1.22
CA ASN A 243 -8.98 0.90 0.22
C ASN A 243 -7.57 0.67 0.75
N HIS A 244 -6.68 0.28 -0.15
CA HIS A 244 -5.24 0.16 0.04
C HIS A 244 -4.83 -0.16 1.51
N PRO A 245 -5.22 -1.35 2.01
CA PRO A 245 -5.43 -1.56 3.44
C PRO A 245 -4.17 -1.50 4.31
N ARG A 246 -2.97 -1.51 3.70
CA ARG A 246 -1.65 -1.44 4.35
C ARG A 246 -0.70 -0.38 3.79
N TRP A 247 -1.22 0.72 3.24
CA TRP A 247 -0.42 1.84 2.70
C TRP A 247 0.23 2.78 3.76
N GLY A 248 0.62 2.22 4.91
CA GLY A 248 1.51 2.81 5.91
C GLY A 248 0.97 3.97 6.78
N ASN A 249 0.57 5.09 6.18
CA ASN A 249 0.14 6.30 6.91
C ASN A 249 -1.35 6.63 6.73
N ILE A 250 -2.00 6.03 5.73
CA ILE A 250 -3.40 6.27 5.36
C ILE A 250 -4.16 4.94 5.29
N ASP A 251 -3.78 3.98 6.13
CA ASP A 251 -4.24 2.60 6.03
C ASP A 251 -5.04 2.14 7.25
N TYR A 252 -6.16 1.46 6.98
CA TYR A 252 -7.09 0.97 8.00
C TYR A 252 -6.48 -0.12 8.87
N PHE A 253 -5.78 -1.08 8.26
CA PHE A 253 -5.34 -2.29 8.98
C PHE A 253 -4.23 -1.98 9.98
N GLY A 254 -3.24 -1.17 9.61
CA GLY A 254 -2.20 -0.72 10.51
C GLY A 254 -2.75 0.20 11.61
N THR A 255 -3.60 1.17 11.24
CA THR A 255 -4.08 2.20 12.19
C THR A 255 -5.15 1.68 13.15
N ARG A 256 -5.84 0.59 12.80
CA ARG A 256 -6.81 -0.11 13.67
C ARG A 256 -6.34 -1.50 14.08
N GLY A 257 -5.04 -1.79 13.96
CA GLY A 257 -4.38 -2.89 14.65
C GLY A 257 -4.78 -4.30 14.17
N LEU A 258 -5.03 -4.49 12.87
CA LEU A 258 -5.16 -5.84 12.30
C LEU A 258 -3.81 -6.54 12.35
N ASP A 259 -3.74 -7.56 13.19
CA ASP A 259 -2.56 -8.40 13.34
C ASP A 259 -2.36 -9.29 12.10
N PRO A 260 -1.21 -9.23 11.42
CA PRO A 260 -0.97 -9.95 10.17
C PRO A 260 -0.80 -11.47 10.35
N ILE A 261 -0.65 -11.95 11.59
CA ILE A 261 -0.55 -13.38 11.92
C ILE A 261 -1.93 -13.94 12.23
N THR A 262 -2.74 -13.23 13.01
CA THR A 262 -4.07 -13.73 13.41
C THR A 262 -5.18 -13.34 12.45
N GLY A 263 -5.01 -12.26 11.67
CA GLY A 263 -6.09 -11.67 10.88
C GLY A 263 -7.24 -11.12 11.72
N GLU A 264 -6.96 -10.72 12.96
CA GLU A 264 -7.92 -10.12 13.89
C GLU A 264 -7.38 -8.83 14.49
N SER A 265 -8.28 -7.97 14.95
CA SER A 265 -7.95 -6.76 15.71
C SER A 265 -8.63 -6.79 17.07
N ASP A 266 -7.87 -6.44 18.11
CA ASP A 266 -8.37 -6.22 19.46
C ASP A 266 -8.72 -4.73 19.72
N ASP A 267 -8.58 -3.85 18.71
CA ASP A 267 -8.94 -2.43 18.84
C ASP A 267 -10.46 -2.27 18.86
N SER A 268 -11.00 -1.68 19.93
CA SER A 268 -12.43 -1.39 20.07
C SER A 268 -13.02 -0.49 18.97
N ARG A 269 -12.17 0.21 18.20
CA ARG A 269 -12.54 1.06 17.06
C ARG A 269 -12.54 0.31 15.73
N TRP A 270 -12.19 -0.97 15.73
CA TRP A 270 -12.28 -1.84 14.56
C TRP A 270 -13.75 -2.15 14.23
N SER A 271 -14.08 -2.26 12.95
CA SER A 271 -15.36 -2.75 12.45
C SER A 271 -15.14 -3.74 11.32
N TRP A 272 -15.86 -4.86 11.36
CA TRP A 272 -15.88 -5.87 10.30
C TRP A 272 -16.99 -5.64 9.28
N ASP A 273 -17.75 -4.54 9.39
CA ASP A 273 -18.88 -4.25 8.50
C ASP A 273 -18.43 -3.66 7.16
N PHE A 274 -17.57 -4.39 6.44
CA PHE A 274 -17.11 -4.09 5.09
C PHE A 274 -17.26 -5.34 4.19
N ASP A 275 -17.50 -5.12 2.91
CA ASP A 275 -17.80 -6.19 1.94
C ASP A 275 -16.57 -6.62 1.13
N SER A 276 -15.61 -5.71 0.92
CA SER A 276 -14.43 -5.96 0.09
C SER A 276 -13.17 -5.23 0.59
N ILE A 277 -12.02 -5.71 0.12
CA ILE A 277 -10.71 -5.08 0.37
C ILE A 277 -9.90 -5.04 -0.92
N GLU A 278 -9.15 -3.97 -1.12
CA GLU A 278 -8.22 -3.87 -2.24
C GLU A 278 -6.99 -4.73 -1.99
N VAL A 279 -6.96 -5.92 -2.60
CA VAL A 279 -5.76 -6.78 -2.65
C VAL A 279 -4.78 -6.33 -3.73
N LEU A 280 -5.26 -5.57 -4.71
CA LEU A 280 -4.48 -4.84 -5.71
C LEU A 280 -4.94 -3.38 -5.68
N ASN A 281 -4.07 -2.44 -5.37
CA ASN A 281 -4.36 -1.01 -5.50
C ASN A 281 -3.23 -0.36 -6.30
N GLU A 282 -3.62 0.52 -7.23
CA GLU A 282 -2.74 1.17 -8.18
C GLU A 282 -1.99 0.14 -9.08
N ASN A 283 -1.24 0.63 -10.04
CA ASN A 283 -0.44 -0.16 -10.97
C ASN A 283 0.71 -1.04 -10.41
N PRO A 284 1.11 -1.06 -9.12
CA PRO A 284 2.22 -1.92 -8.67
C PRO A 284 1.79 -3.25 -8.04
N GLY A 285 0.50 -3.55 -7.94
CA GLY A 285 0.03 -4.69 -7.15
C GLY A 285 0.44 -4.55 -5.67
N TRP A 286 0.37 -3.32 -5.15
CA TRP A 286 0.68 -3.05 -3.75
C TRP A 286 -0.25 -3.83 -2.84
N GLY A 287 0.31 -4.32 -1.74
CA GLY A 287 -0.39 -5.23 -0.84
C GLY A 287 -0.38 -6.70 -1.28
N PHE A 288 -0.03 -7.04 -2.53
CA PHE A 288 0.02 -8.44 -2.94
C PHE A 288 1.20 -9.19 -2.29
N ASN A 289 2.41 -8.63 -2.38
CA ASN A 289 3.64 -9.27 -1.91
C ASN A 289 3.93 -8.97 -0.43
N ASP A 290 4.48 -9.96 0.28
CA ASP A 290 4.98 -9.77 1.65
C ASP A 290 6.38 -9.11 1.61
N ALA A 291 6.50 -7.97 2.29
CA ALA A 291 7.70 -7.14 2.36
C ALA A 291 8.95 -7.84 2.87
N GLU A 292 8.78 -8.93 3.62
CA GLU A 292 9.86 -9.63 4.29
C GLU A 292 10.47 -10.74 3.45
N ILE A 293 9.78 -11.17 2.39
CA ILE A 293 10.18 -12.34 1.58
C ILE A 293 10.13 -12.08 0.08
N THR A 294 9.91 -10.83 -0.36
CA THR A 294 9.93 -10.44 -1.77
C THR A 294 11.17 -9.61 -2.12
N ASP A 295 11.67 -9.81 -3.33
CA ASP A 295 12.67 -8.96 -3.99
C ASP A 295 12.04 -7.78 -4.74
N LYS A 296 10.70 -7.77 -4.87
CA LYS A 296 9.96 -6.71 -5.55
C LYS A 296 9.92 -5.42 -4.74
N LYS A 297 9.83 -4.28 -5.44
CA LYS A 297 9.71 -2.96 -4.83
C LYS A 297 8.30 -2.73 -4.26
N ILE A 298 8.15 -2.92 -2.96
CA ILE A 298 6.86 -2.87 -2.24
C ILE A 298 6.58 -1.57 -1.48
N GLY A 299 7.41 -0.54 -1.67
CA GLY A 299 7.20 0.79 -1.11
C GLY A 299 7.16 0.80 0.44
N SER A 300 6.16 1.47 1.01
CA SER A 300 5.95 1.56 2.46
C SER A 300 5.23 0.35 3.07
N SER A 301 4.77 -0.60 2.24
CA SER A 301 4.08 -1.81 2.69
C SER A 301 4.95 -2.63 3.63
N LYS A 302 4.36 -3.24 4.66
CA LYS A 302 5.07 -4.09 5.63
C LYS A 302 4.60 -5.54 5.63
N HIS A 303 3.32 -5.76 5.38
CA HIS A 303 2.70 -7.07 5.37
C HIS A 303 1.90 -7.24 4.09
N SER A 304 1.64 -8.48 3.70
CA SER A 304 0.83 -8.81 2.53
C SER A 304 -0.66 -8.70 2.86
N VAL A 305 -1.37 -7.87 2.11
CA VAL A 305 -2.84 -7.80 2.09
C VAL A 305 -3.44 -9.09 1.53
N LEU A 306 -2.78 -9.76 0.58
CA LEU A 306 -3.19 -11.10 0.13
C LEU A 306 -3.20 -12.09 1.30
N ARG A 307 -2.18 -12.04 2.16
CA ARG A 307 -2.13 -12.89 3.36
C ARG A 307 -3.19 -12.50 4.39
N ASP A 308 -3.47 -11.21 4.58
CA ASP A 308 -4.59 -10.77 5.43
C ASP A 308 -5.91 -11.34 4.92
N TRP A 309 -6.15 -11.28 3.61
CA TRP A 309 -7.35 -11.83 2.99
C TRP A 309 -7.47 -13.33 3.24
N TYR A 310 -6.40 -14.11 3.07
CA TYR A 310 -6.40 -15.54 3.41
C TYR A 310 -6.71 -15.79 4.87
N ASN A 311 -6.17 -14.97 5.79
CA ASN A 311 -6.46 -15.09 7.21
C ASN A 311 -7.95 -14.80 7.52
N MET A 312 -8.58 -13.87 6.78
CA MET A 312 -10.01 -13.58 6.86
C MET A 312 -10.86 -14.75 6.32
N LEU A 313 -10.50 -15.33 5.17
CA LEU A 313 -11.17 -16.50 4.62
C LEU A 313 -11.06 -17.71 5.57
N ASN A 314 -9.86 -17.93 6.14
CA ASN A 314 -9.63 -18.96 7.16
C ASN A 314 -10.47 -18.75 8.42
N ALA A 315 -10.83 -17.49 8.74
CA ALA A 315 -11.72 -17.13 9.84
C ALA A 315 -13.22 -17.31 9.51
N GLY A 316 -13.57 -17.65 8.26
CA GLY A 316 -14.96 -17.75 7.81
C GLY A 316 -15.58 -16.42 7.40
N ARG A 317 -14.77 -15.39 7.14
CA ARG A 317 -15.28 -14.10 6.66
C ARG A 317 -15.47 -14.15 5.16
N HIS A 318 -16.65 -13.73 4.70
CA HIS A 318 -16.97 -13.60 3.28
C HIS A 318 -16.68 -12.16 2.85
N ILE A 319 -15.42 -11.88 2.53
CA ILE A 319 -14.93 -10.57 2.09
C ILE A 319 -14.36 -10.75 0.69
N ALA A 320 -14.81 -9.96 -0.28
CA ALA A 320 -14.33 -10.03 -1.64
C ALA A 320 -12.94 -9.37 -1.79
N ALA A 321 -12.06 -10.04 -2.52
CA ALA A 321 -10.85 -9.43 -3.06
C ALA A 321 -11.23 -8.60 -4.29
N VAL A 322 -10.85 -7.32 -4.26
CA VAL A 322 -11.01 -6.40 -5.39
C VAL A 322 -9.68 -5.73 -5.72
N GLY A 323 -9.66 -5.04 -6.85
CA GLY A 323 -8.52 -4.23 -7.21
C GLY A 323 -8.89 -3.10 -8.14
N ASN A 324 -8.31 -1.94 -7.86
CA ASN A 324 -8.73 -0.67 -8.45
C ASN A 324 -7.52 0.23 -8.68
N SER A 325 -7.66 1.17 -9.62
CA SER A 325 -6.54 1.98 -10.08
C SER A 325 -6.10 3.07 -9.12
N ASP A 326 -7.01 3.56 -8.27
CA ASP A 326 -6.80 4.76 -7.46
C ASP A 326 -6.29 5.94 -8.33
N SER A 327 -6.87 6.01 -9.53
CA SER A 327 -6.35 6.88 -10.57
C SER A 327 -6.67 8.33 -10.23
N HIS A 328 -5.63 9.15 -10.20
CA HIS A 328 -5.70 10.61 -10.02
C HIS A 328 -5.33 11.40 -11.27
N THR A 329 -4.69 10.74 -12.24
CA THR A 329 -4.16 11.39 -13.43
C THR A 329 -4.63 10.69 -14.70
N VAL A 330 -4.49 11.36 -15.84
CA VAL A 330 -4.84 10.79 -17.15
C VAL A 330 -3.82 9.74 -17.61
N SER A 331 -2.52 9.91 -17.31
CA SER A 331 -1.44 9.07 -17.88
C SER A 331 -0.62 8.26 -16.87
N LYS A 332 -0.74 8.53 -15.57
CA LYS A 332 -0.16 7.73 -14.47
C LYS A 332 -1.28 7.08 -13.68
N ASN A 333 -1.01 5.90 -13.10
CA ASN A 333 -2.00 5.10 -12.38
C ASN A 333 -3.25 4.95 -13.24
N ILE A 334 -3.06 4.29 -14.37
CA ILE A 334 -4.02 4.24 -15.48
C ILE A 334 -5.39 3.79 -14.96
N ALA A 335 -6.43 4.54 -15.30
CA ALA A 335 -7.80 4.19 -14.93
C ALA A 335 -8.14 2.78 -15.42
N GLY A 336 -8.74 1.95 -14.56
CA GLY A 336 -9.01 0.56 -14.88
C GLY A 336 -7.78 -0.36 -14.82
N ILE A 337 -6.66 0.06 -14.25
CA ILE A 337 -5.58 -0.87 -13.92
C ILE A 337 -5.14 -0.59 -12.48
N PRO A 338 -5.30 -1.55 -11.56
CA PRO A 338 -6.10 -2.77 -11.66
C PRO A 338 -7.59 -2.49 -11.91
N ARG A 339 -8.31 -3.52 -12.37
CA ARG A 339 -9.78 -3.54 -12.50
C ARG A 339 -10.38 -4.84 -12.01
N ASN A 340 -11.70 -4.89 -12.04
CA ASN A 340 -12.51 -6.02 -11.65
C ASN A 340 -13.38 -6.49 -12.81
N TYR A 341 -13.51 -7.79 -12.99
CA TYR A 341 -14.55 -8.37 -13.85
C TYR A 341 -15.65 -8.97 -12.98
N VAL A 342 -16.87 -8.49 -13.19
CA VAL A 342 -18.04 -8.80 -12.34
C VAL A 342 -19.08 -9.57 -13.14
N HIS A 343 -19.47 -10.75 -12.69
CA HIS A 343 -20.45 -11.57 -13.41
C HIS A 343 -21.89 -11.16 -13.06
N ILE A 344 -22.57 -10.51 -14.00
CA ILE A 344 -23.96 -10.04 -13.84
C ILE A 344 -24.95 -10.61 -14.87
N GLY A 345 -24.46 -11.47 -15.79
CA GLY A 345 -25.27 -12.05 -16.87
C GLY A 345 -25.56 -11.08 -18.00
N SER A 346 -24.68 -10.09 -18.19
CA SER A 346 -24.70 -9.09 -19.26
C SER A 346 -23.32 -8.44 -19.34
N ASP A 347 -22.95 -7.98 -20.53
CA ASP A 347 -21.71 -7.28 -20.91
C ASP A 347 -22.04 -6.02 -21.76
N ASP A 348 -23.25 -5.46 -21.58
CA ASP A 348 -23.70 -4.25 -22.27
C ASP A 348 -23.43 -3.04 -21.36
N PRO A 349 -22.45 -2.17 -21.68
CA PRO A 349 -22.08 -1.04 -20.82
C PRO A 349 -23.21 -0.03 -20.62
N SER A 350 -24.19 0.01 -21.54
CA SER A 350 -25.29 0.96 -21.54
C SER A 350 -26.44 0.58 -20.59
N SER A 351 -26.45 -0.65 -20.08
CA SER A 351 -27.55 -1.19 -19.29
C SER A 351 -27.13 -1.99 -18.05
N ILE A 352 -25.92 -1.73 -17.53
CA ILE A 352 -25.40 -2.35 -16.32
C ILE A 352 -26.31 -2.01 -15.13
N ASP A 353 -26.78 -3.04 -14.42
CA ASP A 353 -27.58 -2.89 -13.20
C ASP A 353 -26.66 -2.81 -11.97
N PRO A 354 -26.54 -1.64 -11.30
CA PRO A 354 -25.67 -1.50 -10.14
C PRO A 354 -26.05 -2.38 -8.95
N ALA A 355 -27.32 -2.81 -8.85
CA ALA A 355 -27.74 -3.73 -7.81
C ALA A 355 -27.14 -5.11 -7.99
N LYS A 356 -27.02 -5.58 -9.24
CA LYS A 356 -26.34 -6.84 -9.55
C LYS A 356 -24.84 -6.75 -9.31
N VAL A 357 -24.21 -5.61 -9.61
CA VAL A 357 -22.79 -5.40 -9.32
C VAL A 357 -22.53 -5.47 -7.82
N ALA A 358 -23.33 -4.75 -7.01
CA ALA A 358 -23.21 -4.79 -5.55
C ALA A 358 -23.47 -6.19 -4.96
N ASP A 359 -24.45 -6.93 -5.49
CA ASP A 359 -24.71 -8.33 -5.10
C ASP A 359 -23.54 -9.25 -5.47
N ALA A 360 -22.96 -9.08 -6.66
CA ALA A 360 -21.79 -9.85 -7.09
C ALA A 360 -20.54 -9.57 -6.24
N ILE A 361 -20.31 -8.31 -5.82
CA ILE A 361 -19.25 -7.96 -4.87
C ILE A 361 -19.49 -8.68 -3.53
N ARG A 362 -20.68 -8.57 -2.94
CA ARG A 362 -21.00 -9.23 -1.66
C ARG A 362 -20.90 -10.74 -1.69
N THR A 363 -21.25 -11.32 -2.84
CA THR A 363 -21.24 -12.78 -3.02
C THR A 363 -19.92 -13.29 -3.59
N GLY A 364 -18.96 -12.44 -3.93
CA GLY A 364 -17.67 -12.85 -4.50
C GLY A 364 -17.76 -13.41 -5.93
N ARG A 365 -18.78 -13.04 -6.72
CA ARG A 365 -18.93 -13.44 -8.13
C ARG A 365 -18.10 -12.56 -9.08
N MET A 366 -16.80 -12.48 -8.80
CA MET A 366 -15.90 -11.58 -9.52
C MET A 366 -14.43 -12.03 -9.46
N SER A 367 -13.63 -11.54 -10.41
CA SER A 367 -12.17 -11.62 -10.37
C SER A 367 -11.56 -10.23 -10.46
N THR A 368 -10.37 -10.02 -9.88
CA THR A 368 -9.62 -8.77 -10.01
C THR A 368 -8.32 -8.98 -10.79
N THR A 369 -7.86 -7.97 -11.53
CA THR A 369 -6.72 -8.12 -12.43
C THR A 369 -5.96 -6.83 -12.72
N THR A 370 -4.68 -6.97 -13.07
CA THR A 370 -3.87 -5.96 -13.79
C THR A 370 -3.74 -6.25 -15.29
N GLY A 371 -4.15 -7.44 -15.76
CA GLY A 371 -4.01 -7.85 -17.16
C GLY A 371 -4.93 -9.02 -17.53
N PRO A 372 -4.65 -10.26 -17.08
CA PRO A 372 -5.40 -11.44 -17.52
C PRO A 372 -6.86 -11.42 -17.04
N PHE A 373 -7.79 -11.93 -17.85
CA PHE A 373 -9.15 -12.22 -17.43
C PHE A 373 -9.25 -13.67 -16.93
N LEU A 374 -9.84 -13.89 -15.74
CA LEU A 374 -9.85 -15.19 -15.07
C LEU A 374 -11.26 -15.58 -14.64
N ARG A 375 -11.78 -16.65 -15.23
CA ARG A 375 -12.99 -17.33 -14.76
C ARG A 375 -12.62 -18.65 -14.07
N MET A 376 -13.31 -18.97 -12.98
CA MET A 376 -13.13 -20.21 -12.24
C MET A 376 -14.47 -20.83 -11.88
N THR A 377 -14.57 -22.16 -12.06
CA THR A 377 -15.64 -22.97 -11.51
C THR A 377 -15.09 -24.21 -10.80
N ALA A 378 -15.83 -24.73 -9.83
CA ALA A 378 -15.53 -25.99 -9.16
C ALA A 378 -16.76 -26.91 -9.24
N ASN A 379 -16.59 -28.11 -9.82
CA ASN A 379 -17.70 -29.01 -10.16
C ASN A 379 -18.85 -28.30 -10.92
N GLY A 380 -18.52 -27.31 -11.75
CA GLY A 380 -19.50 -26.51 -12.52
C GLY A 380 -20.15 -25.34 -11.76
N HIS A 381 -19.82 -25.12 -10.49
CA HIS A 381 -20.32 -23.98 -9.71
C HIS A 381 -19.35 -22.79 -9.78
N PRO A 382 -19.85 -21.56 -9.93
CA PRO A 382 -19.00 -20.37 -10.10
C PRO A 382 -18.37 -19.87 -8.79
N MET A 383 -17.42 -18.95 -8.91
CA MET A 383 -16.90 -18.13 -7.81
C MET A 383 -18.04 -17.59 -6.93
N GLY A 384 -17.80 -17.52 -5.61
CA GLY A 384 -18.80 -17.08 -4.65
C GLY A 384 -19.77 -18.17 -4.17
N SER A 385 -19.75 -19.36 -4.79
CA SER A 385 -20.61 -20.46 -4.37
C SER A 385 -20.12 -21.16 -3.10
N THR A 386 -21.04 -21.70 -2.32
CA THR A 386 -20.78 -22.77 -1.35
C THR A 386 -21.33 -24.08 -1.93
N ILE A 387 -20.49 -25.11 -2.02
CA ILE A 387 -20.87 -26.39 -2.62
C ILE A 387 -20.59 -27.55 -1.69
N SER A 388 -21.58 -28.44 -1.55
CA SER A 388 -21.40 -29.73 -0.89
C SER A 388 -20.98 -30.78 -1.90
N VAL A 389 -19.96 -31.56 -1.56
CA VAL A 389 -19.40 -32.60 -2.45
C VAL A 389 -19.46 -33.98 -1.79
N GLN A 390 -19.50 -35.03 -2.61
CA GLN A 390 -19.46 -36.42 -2.15
C GLN A 390 -18.16 -37.14 -2.53
N ASP A 391 -17.40 -36.57 -3.47
CA ASP A 391 -16.11 -37.07 -3.92
C ASP A 391 -15.03 -36.38 -3.05
N PRO A 392 -14.05 -37.11 -2.48
CA PRO A 392 -12.93 -36.53 -1.72
C PRO A 392 -11.95 -35.72 -2.58
N SER A 393 -12.33 -35.40 -3.82
CA SER A 393 -11.58 -34.55 -4.73
C SER A 393 -12.50 -33.60 -5.47
N LEU A 394 -11.93 -32.44 -5.80
CA LEU A 394 -12.62 -31.34 -6.47
C LEU A 394 -12.08 -31.18 -7.89
N ASP A 395 -12.97 -31.02 -8.85
CA ASP A 395 -12.62 -30.72 -10.24
C ASP A 395 -12.77 -29.23 -10.51
N ILE A 396 -11.66 -28.56 -10.76
CA ILE A 396 -11.56 -27.12 -10.98
C ILE A 396 -11.38 -26.88 -12.47
N HIS A 397 -12.27 -26.08 -13.04
CA HIS A 397 -12.17 -25.60 -14.41
C HIS A 397 -11.86 -24.11 -14.40
N LEU A 398 -10.80 -23.74 -15.10
CA LEU A 398 -10.38 -22.37 -15.30
C LEU A 398 -10.59 -22.00 -16.76
N ASP A 399 -10.90 -20.73 -17.01
CA ASP A 399 -10.83 -20.10 -18.33
C ASP A 399 -10.06 -18.79 -18.14
N VAL A 400 -8.79 -18.81 -18.53
CA VAL A 400 -7.86 -17.68 -18.35
C VAL A 400 -7.54 -17.12 -19.71
N GLN A 401 -7.68 -15.81 -19.87
CA GLN A 401 -7.49 -15.12 -21.13
C GLN A 401 -6.53 -13.95 -20.96
N ALA A 402 -5.70 -13.68 -21.96
CA ALA A 402 -4.80 -12.53 -21.98
C ALA A 402 -4.72 -11.97 -23.41
N ALA A 403 -4.70 -10.64 -23.55
CA ALA A 403 -4.52 -10.02 -24.85
C ALA A 403 -3.13 -10.38 -25.39
N SER A 404 -2.94 -10.34 -26.71
CA SER A 404 -1.73 -10.82 -27.41
C SER A 404 -0.41 -10.19 -26.97
N TRP A 405 -0.47 -9.11 -26.20
CA TRP A 405 0.66 -8.35 -25.66
C TRP A 405 0.84 -8.47 -24.15
N ILE A 406 -0.05 -9.19 -23.48
CA ILE A 406 -0.03 -9.42 -22.03
C ILE A 406 0.51 -10.83 -21.80
N ASP A 407 1.61 -10.90 -21.07
CA ASP A 407 2.21 -12.16 -20.72
C ASP A 407 1.38 -12.97 -19.71
N LEU A 408 1.43 -14.30 -19.87
CA LEU A 408 0.72 -15.25 -19.02
C LEU A 408 1.51 -16.56 -18.96
N ASP A 409 2.16 -16.79 -17.82
CA ASP A 409 3.04 -17.94 -17.63
C ASP A 409 2.39 -19.08 -16.88
N LYS A 410 1.58 -18.77 -15.86
CA LYS A 410 1.09 -19.81 -14.96
C LYS A 410 -0.22 -19.47 -14.26
N VAL A 411 -0.91 -20.54 -13.87
CA VAL A 411 -2.05 -20.48 -12.96
C VAL A 411 -1.80 -21.38 -11.76
N ARG A 412 -2.16 -20.88 -10.58
CA ARG A 412 -2.01 -21.57 -9.30
C ARG A 412 -3.36 -21.72 -8.63
N ILE A 413 -3.58 -22.86 -7.99
CA ILE A 413 -4.72 -23.13 -7.13
C ILE A 413 -4.27 -23.04 -5.69
N ILE A 414 -4.95 -22.19 -4.92
CA ILE A 414 -4.69 -21.99 -3.50
C ILE A 414 -5.86 -22.58 -2.71
N GLN A 415 -5.55 -23.43 -1.74
CA GLN A 415 -6.49 -24.02 -0.80
C GLN A 415 -6.09 -23.63 0.62
N ASN A 416 -7.01 -23.01 1.36
CA ASN A 416 -6.79 -22.60 2.76
C ASN A 416 -5.54 -21.72 2.99
N GLY A 417 -5.00 -21.10 1.93
CA GLY A 417 -3.83 -20.20 2.00
C GLY A 417 -2.52 -20.82 1.51
N ASP A 418 -2.53 -22.09 1.11
CA ASP A 418 -1.38 -22.80 0.54
C ASP A 418 -1.61 -23.16 -0.93
N GLU A 419 -0.54 -23.10 -1.73
CA GLU A 419 -0.57 -23.55 -3.13
C GLU A 419 -0.62 -25.09 -3.17
N VAL A 420 -1.67 -25.65 -3.78
CA VAL A 420 -1.90 -27.10 -3.85
C VAL A 420 -1.78 -27.68 -5.26
N ALA A 421 -1.84 -26.82 -6.28
CA ALA A 421 -1.61 -27.20 -7.67
C ALA A 421 -1.19 -25.98 -8.50
N SER A 422 -0.43 -26.21 -9.56
CA SER A 422 -0.06 -25.20 -10.54
C SER A 422 0.04 -25.80 -11.93
N VAL A 423 -0.17 -24.95 -12.94
CA VAL A 423 0.00 -25.26 -14.35
C VAL A 423 0.81 -24.13 -14.97
N ASP A 424 1.98 -24.47 -15.50
CA ASP A 424 2.80 -23.58 -16.32
C ASP A 424 2.38 -23.74 -17.79
N PHE A 425 2.23 -22.63 -18.52
CA PHE A 425 1.92 -22.60 -19.93
C PHE A 425 3.20 -22.72 -20.75
N ILE A 426 3.23 -23.65 -21.73
CA ILE A 426 4.42 -23.85 -22.58
C ILE A 426 4.49 -22.80 -23.69
N LYS A 427 5.69 -22.56 -24.24
CA LYS A 427 5.92 -21.56 -25.31
C LYS A 427 5.01 -21.71 -26.52
N GLU A 428 4.67 -22.94 -26.92
CA GLU A 428 3.73 -23.17 -28.02
C GLU A 428 2.30 -22.73 -27.68
N GLN A 429 1.92 -22.78 -26.41
CA GLN A 429 0.65 -22.24 -25.91
C GLN A 429 0.74 -20.71 -25.78
N GLN A 430 1.88 -20.17 -25.33
CA GLN A 430 2.15 -18.73 -25.24
C GLN A 430 2.20 -18.02 -26.62
N ALA A 431 2.65 -18.71 -27.68
CA ALA A 431 2.82 -18.14 -29.03
C ALA A 431 1.53 -18.06 -29.86
N TRP A 432 0.37 -18.44 -29.31
CA TRP A 432 -0.88 -18.62 -30.08
C TRP A 432 -1.79 -17.40 -30.20
N CYS A 433 -1.43 -16.22 -29.72
CA CYS A 433 -2.40 -15.12 -29.67
C CYS A 433 -2.55 -14.36 -31.01
N LYS A 434 -3.43 -14.83 -31.90
CA LYS A 434 -4.16 -13.98 -32.87
C LYS A 434 -5.63 -14.43 -32.99
N GLY A 435 -6.51 -13.71 -32.30
CA GLY A 435 -7.97 -13.85 -32.37
C GLY A 435 -8.60 -14.58 -31.19
N MET A 436 -9.89 -14.31 -30.94
CA MET A 436 -10.64 -14.71 -29.72
C MET A 436 -10.49 -16.19 -29.34
N GLU A 437 -10.52 -17.17 -30.25
CA GLU A 437 -10.40 -18.59 -29.86
C GLU A 437 -9.00 -19.00 -29.37
N GLN A 438 -7.96 -18.20 -29.64
CA GLN A 438 -6.56 -18.54 -29.35
C GLN A 438 -5.99 -17.87 -28.09
N SER A 439 -6.76 -16.95 -27.48
CA SER A 439 -6.40 -16.27 -26.23
C SER A 439 -6.88 -17.02 -24.97
N HIS A 440 -7.52 -18.19 -25.08
CA HIS A 440 -8.08 -18.93 -23.93
C HIS A 440 -7.21 -20.11 -23.50
N TYR A 441 -6.84 -20.12 -22.23
CA TYR A 441 -6.23 -21.24 -21.53
C TYR A 441 -7.24 -21.86 -20.59
N ARG A 442 -7.61 -23.12 -20.85
CA ARG A 442 -8.68 -23.81 -20.10
C ARG A 442 -8.19 -25.03 -19.32
N PRO A 443 -7.26 -24.87 -18.36
CA PRO A 443 -6.78 -26.01 -17.58
C PRO A 443 -7.90 -26.58 -16.72
N ARG A 444 -7.89 -27.91 -16.61
CA ARG A 444 -8.74 -28.67 -15.70
C ARG A 444 -7.85 -29.32 -14.66
N ILE A 445 -8.04 -28.95 -13.40
CA ILE A 445 -7.16 -29.34 -12.29
C ILE A 445 -7.99 -30.09 -11.26
N ARG A 446 -7.54 -31.29 -10.88
CA ARG A 446 -8.19 -32.08 -9.82
C ARG A 446 -7.34 -32.03 -8.57
N ILE A 447 -7.92 -31.60 -7.46
CA ILE A 447 -7.24 -31.50 -6.15
C ILE A 447 -7.96 -32.33 -5.09
N PRO A 448 -7.25 -32.82 -4.04
CA PRO A 448 -7.89 -33.44 -2.88
C PRO A 448 -8.57 -32.40 -1.99
N ILE A 449 -9.70 -32.78 -1.37
CA ILE A 449 -10.44 -31.96 -0.41
C ILE A 449 -10.75 -32.77 0.85
N PRO A 450 -9.76 -32.97 1.74
CA PRO A 450 -9.90 -33.88 2.88
C PRO A 450 -10.87 -33.35 3.96
N ARG A 451 -11.29 -32.09 3.87
CA ARG A 451 -12.18 -31.38 4.78
C ARG A 451 -12.62 -30.07 4.13
N ASP A 452 -13.55 -29.39 4.78
CA ASP A 452 -14.06 -28.10 4.34
C ASP A 452 -12.92 -27.11 4.08
N CYS A 453 -13.04 -26.40 2.98
CA CYS A 453 -12.00 -25.49 2.53
C CYS A 453 -12.57 -24.38 1.64
N TRP A 454 -11.77 -23.33 1.46
CA TRP A 454 -12.00 -22.37 0.38
C TRP A 454 -10.91 -22.54 -0.67
N ILE A 455 -11.26 -22.29 -1.93
CA ILE A 455 -10.38 -22.40 -3.09
C ILE A 455 -10.38 -21.08 -3.86
N VAL A 456 -9.20 -20.58 -4.24
CA VAL A 456 -9.02 -19.47 -5.19
C VAL A 456 -8.02 -19.88 -6.28
N ALA A 457 -8.05 -19.16 -7.40
CA ALA A 457 -7.06 -19.28 -8.47
C ALA A 457 -6.32 -17.95 -8.67
N ILE A 458 -5.03 -18.04 -8.97
CA ILE A 458 -4.17 -16.90 -9.28
C ILE A 458 -3.47 -17.15 -10.62
N ALA A 459 -3.71 -16.29 -11.60
CA ALA A 459 -3.03 -16.28 -12.90
C ALA A 459 -1.97 -15.17 -12.92
N GLN A 460 -0.79 -15.41 -13.50
CA GLN A 460 0.26 -14.40 -13.56
C GLN A 460 1.21 -14.58 -14.76
N GLY A 461 1.77 -13.46 -15.21
CA GLY A 461 2.93 -13.38 -16.10
C GLY A 461 4.13 -12.74 -15.40
N ASP A 462 5.32 -12.87 -15.99
CA ASP A 462 6.57 -12.32 -15.50
C ASP A 462 7.20 -11.25 -16.41
N GLU A 463 6.63 -11.02 -17.60
CA GLU A 463 7.03 -9.90 -18.47
C GLU A 463 6.28 -8.59 -18.16
N PRO A 464 6.96 -7.42 -18.21
CA PRO A 464 6.32 -6.12 -18.02
C PRO A 464 5.28 -5.80 -19.10
N MET A 465 4.18 -5.17 -18.70
CA MET A 465 3.12 -4.67 -19.59
C MET A 465 3.51 -3.38 -20.36
N THR A 466 4.82 -3.11 -20.47
CA THR A 466 5.36 -1.95 -21.19
C THR A 466 5.36 -2.21 -22.70
N PRO A 467 5.26 -1.17 -23.55
CA PRO A 467 5.19 0.25 -23.24
C PRO A 467 3.80 0.78 -22.87
N PHE A 468 2.77 -0.06 -22.74
CA PHE A 468 1.38 0.42 -22.62
C PHE A 468 0.98 0.80 -21.21
N VAL A 469 1.35 -0.06 -20.27
CA VAL A 469 1.11 0.11 -18.85
C VAL A 469 2.47 0.32 -18.21
N MET A 470 2.72 1.57 -17.86
CA MET A 470 4.02 1.99 -17.34
C MET A 470 3.88 2.58 -15.94
N HIS A 471 4.93 2.42 -15.15
CA HIS A 471 5.10 3.12 -13.89
C HIS A 471 6.50 3.76 -13.86
N ASP A 472 6.68 4.82 -13.08
CA ASP A 472 7.90 5.65 -13.12
C ASP A 472 9.16 4.92 -12.59
N ASP A 473 8.97 3.92 -11.73
CA ASP A 473 10.05 3.38 -10.89
C ASP A 473 10.03 1.86 -10.69
N ARG A 474 9.23 1.15 -11.51
CA ARG A 474 9.02 -0.31 -11.48
C ARG A 474 8.20 -0.79 -12.68
N ASP A 475 8.24 -2.09 -12.93
CA ASP A 475 7.41 -2.76 -13.91
C ASP A 475 6.01 -3.08 -13.37
N VAL A 476 5.02 -3.04 -14.27
CA VAL A 476 3.66 -3.52 -14.01
C VAL A 476 3.54 -4.91 -14.61
N LEU A 477 3.20 -5.89 -13.78
CA LEU A 477 3.16 -7.30 -14.16
C LEU A 477 1.71 -7.81 -14.28
N PRO A 478 1.42 -8.70 -15.26
CA PRO A 478 0.13 -9.35 -15.39
C PRO A 478 -0.20 -10.23 -14.18
N LEU A 479 -1.35 -10.00 -13.55
CA LEU A 479 -1.82 -10.75 -12.40
C LEU A 479 -3.35 -10.73 -12.35
N ALA A 480 -3.98 -11.89 -12.11
CA ALA A 480 -5.40 -11.99 -11.87
C ALA A 480 -5.71 -12.92 -10.68
N ILE A 481 -6.74 -12.60 -9.90
CA ILE A 481 -7.16 -13.35 -8.72
C ILE A 481 -8.67 -13.61 -8.80
N ALA A 482 -9.04 -14.88 -8.71
CA ALA A 482 -10.43 -15.33 -8.59
C ALA A 482 -10.89 -15.25 -7.13
N ASN A 483 -12.12 -14.77 -6.89
CA ASN A 483 -12.73 -14.86 -5.55
C ASN A 483 -13.10 -16.31 -5.18
N PRO A 484 -13.25 -16.61 -3.87
CA PRO A 484 -13.29 -17.98 -3.39
C PRO A 484 -14.53 -18.74 -3.81
N ILE A 485 -14.36 -20.06 -3.97
CA ILE A 485 -15.44 -21.05 -3.87
C ILE A 485 -15.26 -21.78 -2.55
N TYR A 486 -16.34 -21.91 -1.78
CA TYR A 486 -16.36 -22.58 -0.49
C TYR A 486 -16.85 -24.02 -0.64
N ILE A 487 -16.16 -24.96 -0.02
CA ILE A 487 -16.40 -26.39 -0.13
C ILE A 487 -16.82 -26.93 1.23
N ASP A 488 -18.03 -27.48 1.28
CA ASP A 488 -18.50 -28.40 2.32
C ASP A 488 -18.10 -29.82 1.86
N ALA A 489 -16.97 -30.29 2.40
CA ALA A 489 -16.32 -31.52 1.96
C ALA A 489 -16.86 -32.76 2.68
N ASP A 490 -17.40 -32.60 3.89
CA ASP A 490 -17.99 -33.70 4.65
C ASP A 490 -19.49 -33.91 4.35
N GLY A 491 -20.12 -32.96 3.65
CA GLY A 491 -21.48 -33.05 3.15
C GLY A 491 -22.54 -32.84 4.23
N ASP A 492 -22.19 -32.20 5.36
CA ASP A 492 -23.11 -31.93 6.46
C ASP A 492 -24.07 -30.76 6.19
N GLY A 493 -23.89 -30.07 5.05
CA GLY A 493 -24.67 -28.92 4.60
C GLY A 493 -24.18 -27.59 5.17
N LYS A 494 -23.01 -27.56 5.80
CA LYS A 494 -22.39 -26.35 6.35
C LYS A 494 -20.93 -26.29 5.92
N TYR A 495 -20.48 -25.07 5.65
CA TYR A 495 -19.06 -24.81 5.49
C TYR A 495 -18.44 -24.50 6.85
N THR A 496 -17.46 -25.31 7.26
CA THR A 496 -16.63 -25.13 8.45
C THR A 496 -15.32 -24.44 8.06
N PRO A 497 -15.08 -23.18 8.47
CA PRO A 497 -13.85 -22.49 8.15
C PRO A 497 -12.61 -23.18 8.75
N PRO A 498 -11.43 -23.09 8.10
CA PRO A 498 -10.19 -23.71 8.59
C PRO A 498 -9.84 -23.38 10.04
N ARG A 499 -10.08 -22.15 10.50
CA ARG A 499 -9.84 -21.75 11.90
C ARG A 499 -10.80 -22.45 12.87
N GLU A 500 -12.07 -22.59 12.50
CA GLU A 500 -13.05 -23.31 13.31
C GLU A 500 -12.73 -24.80 13.38
N TRP A 501 -12.32 -25.41 12.26
CA TRP A 501 -11.80 -26.76 12.23
C TRP A 501 -10.63 -26.95 13.21
N ALA A 502 -9.63 -26.07 13.18
CA ALA A 502 -8.48 -26.16 14.08
C ALA A 502 -8.89 -26.02 15.56
N ASN A 503 -9.81 -25.10 15.87
CA ASN A 503 -10.36 -24.95 17.22
C ASN A 503 -11.07 -26.23 17.69
N ASN A 504 -11.86 -26.86 16.83
CA ASN A 504 -12.57 -28.11 17.14
C ASN A 504 -11.59 -29.25 17.43
N ILE A 505 -10.54 -29.41 16.61
CA ILE A 505 -9.48 -30.41 16.83
C ILE A 505 -8.81 -30.21 18.20
N ILE A 506 -8.42 -28.98 18.53
CA ILE A 506 -7.80 -28.66 19.83
C ILE A 506 -8.76 -28.88 21.01
N ALA A 507 -10.06 -28.61 20.83
CA ALA A 507 -11.05 -28.74 21.90
C ALA A 507 -11.39 -30.21 22.21
N THR A 508 -11.33 -31.11 21.23
CA THR A 508 -11.77 -32.51 21.39
C THR A 508 -10.63 -33.54 21.41
N GLY A 509 -9.48 -33.21 20.83
CA GLY A 509 -8.35 -34.14 20.67
C GLY A 509 -7.48 -34.27 21.91
N ASP A 510 -6.81 -35.42 22.04
CA ASP A 510 -5.67 -35.58 22.94
C ASP A 510 -4.36 -35.16 22.26
N LEU A 511 -3.30 -34.97 23.04
CA LEU A 511 -2.02 -34.48 22.52
C LEU A 511 -1.46 -35.34 21.37
N ASP A 512 -1.52 -36.67 21.49
CA ASP A 512 -0.93 -37.56 20.49
C ASP A 512 -1.70 -37.46 19.16
N SER A 513 -3.04 -37.43 19.22
CA SER A 513 -3.89 -37.24 18.03
C SER A 513 -3.70 -35.89 17.36
N ILE A 514 -3.49 -34.82 18.14
CA ILE A 514 -3.26 -33.47 17.63
C ILE A 514 -1.88 -33.38 16.97
N VAL A 515 -0.85 -33.98 17.55
CA VAL A 515 0.49 -34.02 16.95
C VAL A 515 0.48 -34.81 15.65
N MET A 516 -0.20 -35.96 15.60
CA MET A 516 -0.39 -36.70 14.34
C MET A 516 -1.08 -35.84 13.29
N THR A 517 -2.15 -35.14 13.66
CA THR A 517 -2.86 -34.23 12.73
C THR A 517 -1.92 -33.12 12.23
N PHE A 518 -1.14 -32.51 13.13
CA PHE A 518 -0.18 -31.47 12.79
C PHE A 518 0.85 -31.94 11.75
N ASP A 519 1.33 -33.18 11.87
CA ASP A 519 2.33 -33.75 10.94
C ASP A 519 1.75 -34.08 9.55
N GLU A 520 0.42 -34.22 9.43
CA GLU A 520 -0.26 -34.60 8.19
C GLU A 520 -0.81 -33.41 7.38
N VAL A 521 -0.92 -32.23 8.00
CA VAL A 521 -1.56 -31.05 7.41
C VAL A 521 -0.59 -30.04 6.81
N ASN A 522 -1.11 -29.17 5.94
CA ASN A 522 -0.30 -28.14 5.28
C ASN A 522 0.16 -27.04 6.26
N PRO A 523 1.13 -26.18 5.87
CA PRO A 523 1.69 -25.17 6.75
C PRO A 523 0.67 -24.17 7.30
N THR A 524 -0.35 -23.78 6.53
CA THR A 524 -1.38 -22.88 7.05
C THR A 524 -2.22 -23.56 8.13
N GLU A 525 -2.65 -24.80 7.93
CA GLU A 525 -3.40 -25.57 8.92
C GLU A 525 -2.56 -25.90 10.17
N GLN A 526 -1.27 -26.20 10.01
CA GLN A 526 -0.32 -26.31 11.12
C GLN A 526 -0.29 -25.02 11.94
N SER A 527 -0.24 -23.87 11.28
CA SER A 527 -0.25 -22.56 11.94
C SER A 527 -1.56 -22.32 12.73
N LEU A 528 -2.70 -22.75 12.18
CA LEU A 528 -4.01 -22.64 12.84
C LEU A 528 -4.12 -23.54 14.07
N LEU A 529 -3.62 -24.78 14.01
CA LEU A 529 -3.56 -25.68 15.17
C LEU A 529 -2.69 -25.11 16.29
N VAL A 530 -1.52 -24.56 15.95
CA VAL A 530 -0.63 -23.90 16.92
C VAL A 530 -1.35 -22.70 17.57
N MET A 531 -2.00 -21.86 16.78
CA MET A 531 -2.76 -20.71 17.30
C MET A 531 -3.93 -21.13 18.20
N ALA A 532 -4.71 -22.13 17.79
CA ALA A 532 -5.84 -22.64 18.55
C ALA A 532 -5.40 -23.25 19.89
N SER A 533 -4.23 -23.90 19.92
CA SER A 533 -3.67 -24.51 21.13
C SER A 533 -3.42 -23.52 22.27
N ALA A 534 -3.27 -22.21 21.98
CA ALA A 534 -3.04 -21.17 22.98
C ALA A 534 -4.20 -21.03 23.99
N THR A 535 -5.38 -21.57 23.68
CA THR A 535 -6.55 -21.61 24.57
C THR A 535 -6.51 -22.77 25.57
N ASN A 536 -5.60 -23.73 25.39
CA ASN A 536 -5.46 -24.93 26.22
C ASN A 536 -4.04 -24.99 26.84
N PRO A 537 -3.88 -24.61 28.13
CA PRO A 537 -2.57 -24.56 28.79
C PRO A 537 -1.77 -25.87 28.79
N GLU A 538 -2.46 -27.01 28.80
CA GLU A 538 -1.82 -28.34 28.81
C GLU A 538 -1.16 -28.67 27.47
N LEU A 539 -1.72 -28.17 26.36
CA LEU A 539 -1.23 -28.42 25.00
C LEU A 539 -0.33 -27.32 24.47
N ALA A 540 -0.61 -26.06 24.84
CA ALA A 540 -0.04 -24.86 24.24
C ALA A 540 1.48 -24.90 24.16
N LYS A 541 2.16 -25.23 25.27
CA LYS A 541 3.63 -25.29 25.31
C LYS A 541 4.18 -26.28 24.28
N LYS A 542 3.60 -27.48 24.18
CA LYS A 542 4.09 -28.53 23.27
C LYS A 542 3.86 -28.14 21.81
N MET A 543 2.69 -27.61 21.48
CA MET A 543 2.36 -27.15 20.13
C MET A 543 3.20 -25.94 19.70
N ILE A 544 3.48 -25.00 20.61
CA ILE A 544 4.40 -23.89 20.33
C ILE A 544 5.82 -24.38 20.06
N LEU A 545 6.32 -25.34 20.85
CA LEU A 545 7.65 -25.92 20.60
C LEU A 545 7.73 -26.64 19.25
N LEU A 546 6.67 -27.37 18.87
CA LEU A 546 6.56 -27.96 17.54
C LEU A 546 6.56 -26.89 16.45
N GLY A 547 5.75 -25.84 16.61
CA GLY A 547 5.67 -24.75 15.63
C GLY A 547 6.97 -23.97 15.47
N LEU A 548 7.68 -23.66 16.57
CA LEU A 548 9.00 -23.01 16.53
C LEU A 548 10.08 -23.89 15.89
N SER A 549 9.88 -25.21 15.87
CA SER A 549 10.80 -26.16 15.24
C SER A 549 10.54 -26.37 13.74
N SER A 550 9.41 -25.88 13.21
CA SER A 550 9.06 -26.00 11.80
C SER A 550 10.00 -25.17 10.91
N ASN A 551 10.24 -25.66 9.69
CA ASN A 551 10.95 -24.88 8.66
C ASN A 551 10.04 -23.81 8.05
N GLU A 552 8.72 -23.96 8.20
CA GLU A 552 7.72 -23.09 7.60
C GLU A 552 7.60 -21.78 8.38
N ARG A 553 7.80 -20.65 7.67
CA ARG A 553 7.75 -19.31 8.27
C ARG A 553 6.42 -19.03 8.97
N ILE A 554 5.31 -19.37 8.30
CA ILE A 554 3.97 -19.12 8.83
C ILE A 554 3.70 -19.86 10.14
N VAL A 555 4.19 -21.10 10.25
CA VAL A 555 4.02 -21.93 11.44
C VAL A 555 4.83 -21.35 12.60
N ARG A 556 6.03 -20.84 12.34
CA ARG A 556 6.85 -20.15 13.34
C ARG A 556 6.22 -18.83 13.79
N LEU A 557 5.65 -18.03 12.89
CA LEU A 557 4.91 -16.81 13.24
C LEU A 557 3.69 -17.11 14.12
N ALA A 558 2.92 -18.16 13.79
CA ALA A 558 1.83 -18.63 14.65
C ALA A 558 2.35 -19.03 16.04
N ALA A 559 3.50 -19.71 16.12
CA ALA A 559 4.08 -20.14 17.38
C ALA A 559 4.56 -18.96 18.24
N THR A 560 5.19 -17.93 17.65
CA THR A 560 5.56 -16.72 18.39
C THR A 560 4.34 -15.97 18.89
N LYS A 561 3.26 -15.88 18.09
CA LYS A 561 2.01 -15.25 18.51
C LYS A 561 1.27 -16.04 19.58
N ALA A 562 1.26 -17.37 19.50
CA ALA A 562 0.71 -18.22 20.56
C ALA A 562 1.53 -18.08 21.86
N ALA A 563 2.87 -18.02 21.77
CA ALA A 563 3.75 -17.77 22.91
C ALA A 563 3.47 -16.41 23.57
N TYR A 564 3.30 -15.36 22.77
CA TYR A 564 2.90 -14.02 23.22
C TYR A 564 1.60 -14.05 24.04
N LYS A 565 0.61 -14.86 23.63
CA LYS A 565 -0.67 -14.99 24.33
C LYS A 565 -0.53 -15.71 25.69
N ILE A 566 0.23 -16.80 25.75
CA ILE A 566 0.30 -17.63 26.97
C ILE A 566 1.35 -17.17 27.99
N LYS A 567 2.33 -16.37 27.57
CA LYS A 567 3.38 -15.78 28.42
C LYS A 567 4.11 -16.80 29.30
N ASN A 568 4.45 -17.96 28.72
CA ASN A 568 5.14 -19.02 29.45
C ASN A 568 6.65 -18.79 29.48
N THR A 569 7.22 -18.59 30.68
CA THR A 569 8.65 -18.30 30.89
C THR A 569 9.58 -19.43 30.42
N GLU A 570 9.11 -20.67 30.35
CA GLU A 570 9.89 -21.81 29.87
C GLU A 570 10.16 -21.75 28.36
N LEU A 571 9.44 -20.92 27.62
CA LEU A 571 9.64 -20.71 26.18
C LEU A 571 10.72 -19.67 25.87
N LEU A 572 11.12 -18.84 26.84
CA LEU A 572 12.06 -17.73 26.64
C LEU A 572 13.37 -18.15 25.95
N PRO A 573 14.02 -19.29 26.32
CA PRO A 573 15.26 -19.69 25.64
C PRO A 573 15.06 -20.05 24.16
N VAL A 574 13.92 -20.65 23.82
CA VAL A 574 13.65 -21.09 22.43
C VAL A 574 13.22 -19.90 21.57
N LEU A 575 12.45 -18.95 22.13
CA LEU A 575 12.12 -17.69 21.47
C LEU A 575 13.40 -16.86 21.23
N ALA A 576 14.30 -16.78 22.22
CA ALA A 576 15.59 -16.13 22.07
C ALA A 576 16.40 -16.73 20.91
N ASN A 577 16.46 -18.06 20.84
CA ASN A 577 17.12 -18.74 19.72
C ASN A 577 16.47 -18.41 18.37
N THR A 578 15.15 -18.21 18.33
CA THR A 578 14.42 -17.85 17.10
C THR A 578 14.89 -16.50 16.53
N ILE A 579 15.22 -15.53 17.38
CA ILE A 579 15.82 -14.25 16.96
C ILE A 579 17.16 -14.46 16.26
N ASP A 580 17.98 -15.38 16.78
CA ASP A 580 19.35 -15.62 16.33
C ASP A 580 19.44 -16.57 15.11
N ARG A 581 18.33 -17.20 14.71
CA ARG A 581 18.29 -18.15 13.59
C ARG A 581 18.59 -17.47 12.24
N PRO A 582 19.52 -18.01 11.42
CA PRO A 582 19.85 -17.43 10.11
C PRO A 582 18.66 -17.30 9.14
N ASP A 583 17.68 -18.20 9.25
CA ASP A 583 16.50 -18.28 8.39
C ASP A 583 15.28 -17.52 8.94
N SER A 584 15.44 -16.76 10.03
CA SER A 584 14.37 -15.88 10.51
C SER A 584 14.52 -14.51 9.85
N ASP A 585 13.48 -14.09 9.13
CA ASP A 585 13.37 -12.74 8.59
C ASP A 585 13.18 -11.71 9.71
N ARG A 586 13.19 -10.43 9.31
CA ARG A 586 13.08 -9.28 10.22
C ARG A 586 11.81 -9.38 11.06
N TYR A 587 10.66 -9.68 10.45
CA TYR A 587 9.40 -9.71 11.19
C TYR A 587 9.26 -10.96 12.07
N LEU A 588 9.70 -12.14 11.62
CA LEU A 588 9.66 -13.35 12.47
C LEU A 588 10.52 -13.17 13.73
N ALA A 589 11.74 -12.64 13.58
CA ALA A 589 12.60 -12.35 14.73
C ALA A 589 12.00 -11.24 15.63
N PHE A 590 11.37 -10.21 15.05
CA PHE A 590 10.66 -9.19 15.82
C PHE A 590 9.48 -9.77 16.59
N SER A 591 8.71 -10.67 15.98
CA SER A 591 7.59 -11.36 16.61
C SER A 591 8.03 -12.26 17.77
N ALA A 592 9.17 -12.95 17.63
CA ALA A 592 9.79 -13.68 18.74
C ALA A 592 10.21 -12.75 19.88
N TRP A 593 10.82 -11.60 19.56
CA TRP A 593 11.16 -10.57 20.55
C TRP A 593 9.92 -10.03 21.27
N MET A 594 8.83 -9.73 20.55
CA MET A 594 7.58 -9.27 21.15
C MET A 594 7.02 -10.29 22.15
N ALA A 595 7.06 -11.59 21.82
CA ALA A 595 6.63 -12.65 22.72
C ALA A 595 7.51 -12.72 23.99
N ILE A 596 8.82 -12.50 23.85
CA ILE A 596 9.74 -12.42 24.99
C ILE A 596 9.41 -11.20 25.86
N ASP A 597 9.33 -10.00 25.28
CA ASP A 597 9.10 -8.74 25.99
C ASP A 597 7.78 -8.75 26.76
N GLU A 598 6.72 -9.32 26.17
CA GLU A 598 5.43 -9.48 26.84
C GLU A 598 5.46 -10.50 27.99
N THR A 599 6.36 -11.48 27.94
CA THR A 599 6.51 -12.53 28.96
C THR A 599 7.42 -12.05 30.11
N ASP A 600 8.55 -11.43 29.78
CA ASP A 600 9.54 -10.90 30.70
C ASP A 600 10.18 -9.65 30.07
N GLY A 601 9.73 -8.47 30.50
CA GLY A 601 10.18 -7.20 29.94
C GLY A 601 11.65 -6.88 30.23
N ASP A 602 12.24 -7.41 31.31
CA ASP A 602 13.66 -7.18 31.57
C ASP A 602 14.52 -8.06 30.65
N PHE A 603 14.11 -9.31 30.44
CA PHE A 603 14.74 -10.17 29.45
C PHE A 603 14.55 -9.64 28.01
N GLY A 604 13.34 -9.16 27.67
CA GLY A 604 13.01 -8.53 26.40
C GLY A 604 13.87 -7.30 26.10
N ARG A 605 14.04 -6.42 27.09
CA ARG A 605 14.94 -5.26 27.02
C ARG A 605 16.39 -5.68 26.75
N ASN A 606 16.87 -6.70 27.45
CA ASN A 606 18.25 -7.19 27.30
C ASN A 606 18.50 -7.89 25.95
N ILE A 607 17.49 -8.58 25.40
CA ILE A 607 17.64 -9.32 24.15
C ILE A 607 17.32 -8.50 22.90
N LEU A 608 16.65 -7.34 23.05
CA LEU A 608 16.41 -6.40 21.94
C LEU A 608 17.70 -6.07 21.19
N ARG A 609 18.83 -5.97 21.92
CA ARG A 609 20.13 -5.71 21.32
C ARG A 609 20.56 -6.78 20.30
N ARG A 610 20.21 -8.06 20.52
CA ARG A 610 20.53 -9.12 19.55
C ARG A 610 19.79 -8.92 18.23
N TYR A 611 18.53 -8.50 18.32
CA TYR A 611 17.72 -8.18 17.14
C TYR A 611 18.29 -6.97 16.39
N THR A 612 18.63 -5.90 17.11
CA THR A 612 19.17 -4.68 16.51
C THR A 612 20.57 -4.87 15.94
N ASP A 613 21.44 -5.64 16.61
CA ASP A 613 22.79 -5.99 16.10
C ASP A 613 22.69 -6.76 14.77
N ARG A 614 21.62 -7.54 14.58
CA ARG A 614 21.40 -8.32 13.36
C ARG A 614 20.76 -7.52 12.23
N PHE A 615 19.78 -6.67 12.53
CA PHE A 615 18.94 -6.03 11.50
C PHE A 615 19.03 -4.50 11.44
N GLY A 616 19.73 -3.88 12.38
CA GLY A 616 19.84 -2.43 12.51
C GLY A 616 18.63 -1.76 13.13
N TRP A 617 18.82 -0.50 13.55
CA TRP A 617 17.77 0.30 14.17
C TRP A 617 16.67 0.73 13.20
N ASP A 618 16.98 0.97 11.92
CA ASP A 618 15.96 1.33 10.92
C ASP A 618 14.90 0.23 10.77
N THR A 619 15.35 -1.03 10.70
CA THR A 619 14.46 -2.19 10.72
C THR A 619 13.67 -2.29 12.03
N THR A 620 14.31 -2.03 13.16
CA THR A 620 13.65 -2.12 14.47
C THR A 620 12.56 -1.06 14.62
N LYS A 621 12.83 0.17 14.17
CA LYS A 621 11.87 1.28 14.14
C LYS A 621 10.69 0.99 13.21
N ARG A 622 10.90 0.23 12.13
CA ARG A 622 9.85 -0.15 11.15
C ARG A 622 8.58 -0.69 11.82
N TYR A 623 8.71 -1.50 12.87
CA TYR A 623 7.58 -2.13 13.56
C TYR A 623 7.18 -1.45 14.88
N ALA A 624 7.84 -0.35 15.25
CA ALA A 624 7.60 0.35 16.53
C ALA A 624 6.18 0.95 16.65
N LYS A 625 5.50 1.20 15.52
CA LYS A 625 4.08 1.59 15.48
C LYS A 625 3.14 0.44 15.88
N GLU A 626 3.50 -0.80 15.59
CA GLU A 626 2.71 -2.00 15.91
C GLU A 626 2.93 -2.40 17.38
N ARG A 627 4.17 -2.26 17.87
CA ARG A 627 4.54 -2.51 19.26
C ARG A 627 5.62 -1.55 19.71
N SER A 628 5.34 -0.78 20.77
CA SER A 628 6.34 0.11 21.37
C SER A 628 7.57 -0.67 21.83
N LEU A 629 8.76 -0.11 21.52
CA LEU A 629 10.04 -0.72 21.89
C LEU A 629 10.33 -0.50 23.37
N ASN A 630 10.59 -1.58 24.10
CA ASN A 630 11.07 -1.52 25.48
C ASN A 630 12.58 -1.23 25.52
N LEU A 631 12.93 0.02 25.20
CA LEU A 631 14.32 0.47 25.09
C LEU A 631 15.04 0.51 26.45
N PRO A 632 16.32 0.09 26.53
CA PRO A 632 17.15 0.26 27.71
C PRO A 632 17.57 1.72 27.93
N GLY A 633 18.19 1.96 29.10
CA GLY A 633 18.78 3.25 29.47
C GLY A 633 17.76 4.35 29.78
N GLU A 634 18.27 5.51 30.20
CA GLU A 634 17.48 6.64 30.65
C GLU A 634 17.73 7.88 29.79
N PHE A 635 16.74 8.78 29.78
CA PHE A 635 16.90 10.10 29.14
C PHE A 635 17.92 10.93 29.91
N VAL A 636 18.67 11.74 29.19
CA VAL A 636 19.47 12.80 29.81
C VAL A 636 18.52 13.85 30.38
N THR A 637 18.60 14.06 31.69
CA THR A 637 17.74 15.00 32.43
C THR A 637 18.44 16.29 32.79
N GLU A 638 19.77 16.33 32.68
CA GLU A 638 20.60 17.45 33.09
C GLU A 638 21.35 18.05 31.89
N TRP A 639 21.11 19.33 31.64
CA TRP A 639 21.63 20.02 30.46
C TRP A 639 22.25 21.37 30.79
N GLU A 640 23.15 21.81 29.94
CA GLU A 640 23.44 23.22 29.73
C GLU A 640 22.92 23.65 28.37
N VAL A 641 22.10 24.70 28.33
CA VAL A 641 21.54 25.27 27.10
C VAL A 641 22.10 26.66 26.89
N ALA A 642 22.42 27.02 25.66
CA ALA A 642 22.98 28.32 25.34
C ALA A 642 22.48 28.91 24.03
N GLY A 643 22.07 30.18 24.14
CA GLY A 643 21.82 31.11 23.05
C GLY A 643 20.67 30.75 22.11
N TYR A 644 20.20 31.77 21.41
CA TYR A 644 19.35 31.66 20.23
C TYR A 644 20.01 32.51 19.15
N PHE A 645 20.46 31.89 18.06
CA PHE A 645 21.11 32.58 16.96
C PHE A 645 20.17 32.62 15.78
N ALA A 646 19.98 33.79 15.16
CA ALA A 646 19.20 33.87 13.93
C ALA A 646 19.83 33.01 12.83
N LEU A 647 19.00 32.45 11.95
CA LEU A 647 19.48 31.82 10.73
C LEU A 647 20.16 32.86 9.83
N ALA A 648 21.28 32.47 9.24
CA ALA A 648 22.02 33.35 8.33
C ALA A 648 21.42 33.38 6.91
N ASN A 649 20.75 32.30 6.51
CA ASN A 649 20.09 32.15 5.20
C ASN A 649 18.60 31.82 5.38
N ASP A 650 17.74 32.81 5.18
CA ASP A 650 16.28 32.63 5.31
C ASP A 650 15.63 31.96 4.09
N ALA A 651 16.28 32.01 2.92
CA ALA A 651 15.73 31.42 1.69
C ALA A 651 15.85 29.88 1.68
N ASP A 652 16.88 29.36 2.34
CA ASP A 652 17.09 27.92 2.55
C ASP A 652 17.51 27.69 4.00
N ARG A 653 16.51 27.58 4.87
CA ARG A 653 16.69 27.57 6.32
C ARG A 653 17.44 26.33 6.81
N LEU A 654 17.15 25.14 6.27
CA LEU A 654 17.81 23.90 6.70
C LEU A 654 19.31 23.91 6.40
N SER A 655 19.74 24.59 5.33
CA SER A 655 21.16 24.72 5.00
C SER A 655 22.01 25.35 6.11
N ASN A 656 21.41 26.16 6.99
CA ASN A 656 22.10 26.77 8.12
C ASN A 656 22.60 25.73 9.12
N LEU A 657 21.93 24.58 9.27
CA LEU A 657 22.37 23.53 10.18
C LEU A 657 23.82 23.11 9.84
N GLU A 658 24.12 22.98 8.55
CA GLU A 658 25.43 22.62 8.05
C GLU A 658 26.38 23.79 7.82
N HIS A 659 25.89 24.86 7.20
CA HIS A 659 26.73 25.93 6.66
C HIS A 659 26.97 27.06 7.66
N GLN A 660 26.07 27.31 8.61
CA GLN A 660 26.24 28.33 9.65
C GLN A 660 27.12 27.79 10.78
N LYS A 661 28.41 27.63 10.52
CA LYS A 661 29.40 27.13 11.48
C LYS A 661 29.87 28.23 12.41
N GLN A 662 29.78 28.00 13.72
CA GLN A 662 30.18 28.97 14.73
C GLN A 662 30.54 28.30 16.06
N LEU A 663 31.20 29.05 16.96
CA LEU A 663 31.38 28.59 18.34
C LEU A 663 29.99 28.33 18.97
N PRO A 664 29.79 27.22 19.68
CA PRO A 664 30.79 26.34 20.30
C PRO A 664 31.08 25.04 19.52
N GLU A 665 30.77 24.97 18.21
CA GLU A 665 31.02 23.76 17.41
C GLU A 665 32.50 23.34 17.44
N PRO A 666 32.82 22.03 17.56
CA PRO A 666 34.20 21.55 17.57
C PRO A 666 34.97 21.99 16.33
N ASN A 667 36.28 22.19 16.50
CA ASN A 667 37.21 22.59 15.43
C ASN A 667 36.89 23.93 14.74
N ILE A 668 36.00 24.76 15.30
CA ILE A 668 35.76 26.13 14.83
C ILE A 668 36.61 27.12 15.62
N MET A 669 37.57 27.75 14.95
CA MET A 669 38.29 28.91 15.48
C MET A 669 37.74 30.19 14.85
N SER A 670 37.05 31.01 15.67
CA SER A 670 36.57 32.33 15.26
C SER A 670 37.18 33.42 16.12
N LEU A 671 37.66 34.50 15.49
CA LEU A 671 38.08 35.73 16.18
C LEU A 671 36.88 36.56 16.67
N VAL A 672 35.68 36.28 16.14
CA VAL A 672 34.43 36.95 16.50
C VAL A 672 33.55 35.97 17.25
N VAL A 673 33.23 36.29 18.50
CA VAL A 673 32.28 35.52 19.30
C VAL A 673 30.87 35.74 18.72
N PRO A 674 30.14 34.68 18.34
CA PRO A 674 28.80 34.83 17.79
C PRO A 674 27.86 35.45 18.84
N LYS A 675 26.90 36.24 18.35
CA LYS A 675 25.92 36.93 19.19
C LYS A 675 24.55 36.30 19.02
N THR A 676 23.83 36.16 20.13
CA THR A 676 22.42 35.74 20.12
C THR A 676 21.53 36.81 19.47
N ILE A 677 20.26 36.48 19.23
CA ILE A 677 19.23 37.42 18.76
C ILE A 677 19.10 38.67 19.66
N ASP A 678 19.43 38.55 20.94
CA ASP A 678 19.48 39.66 21.91
C ASP A 678 20.80 40.47 21.89
N GLY A 679 21.72 40.14 20.97
CA GLY A 679 23.00 40.80 20.80
C GLY A 679 24.07 40.45 21.84
N LYS A 680 23.84 39.45 22.70
CA LYS A 680 24.75 39.01 23.76
C LYS A 680 25.66 37.86 23.28
N PRO A 681 26.88 37.70 23.82
CA PRO A 681 27.69 36.51 23.58
C PRO A 681 27.01 35.25 24.17
N ILE A 682 27.47 34.08 23.76
CA ILE A 682 26.96 32.79 24.26
C ILE A 682 27.14 32.67 25.79
N GLU A 683 26.07 32.31 26.50
CA GLU A 683 26.04 32.04 27.94
C GLU A 683 25.32 30.70 28.18
N TRP A 684 25.95 29.80 28.93
CA TRP A 684 25.40 28.49 29.27
C TRP A 684 24.54 28.58 30.53
N LYS A 685 23.31 28.08 30.44
CA LYS A 685 22.37 28.01 31.55
C LYS A 685 22.02 26.56 31.84
N THR A 686 22.18 26.15 33.10
CA THR A 686 21.71 24.85 33.54
C THR A 686 20.19 24.77 33.39
N THR A 687 19.74 23.73 32.70
CA THR A 687 18.32 23.44 32.43
C THR A 687 18.09 21.96 32.67
N GLN A 688 16.84 21.58 32.98
CA GLN A 688 16.47 20.19 33.15
C GLN A 688 15.38 19.81 32.14
N SER A 689 15.44 18.56 31.68
CA SER A 689 14.31 17.97 30.97
C SER A 689 13.13 17.75 31.92
N ASP A 690 11.94 17.63 31.37
CA ASP A 690 10.80 17.13 32.12
C ASP A 690 10.99 15.66 32.54
N LYS A 691 10.04 15.14 33.33
CA LYS A 691 10.06 13.75 33.82
C LYS A 691 9.97 12.69 32.71
N HIS A 692 9.70 13.09 31.47
CA HIS A 692 9.61 12.22 30.29
C HIS A 692 10.81 12.38 29.35
N GLY A 693 11.80 13.20 29.74
CA GLY A 693 13.04 13.42 28.99
C GLY A 693 12.98 14.58 28.01
N PHE A 694 11.89 15.36 27.96
CA PHE A 694 11.76 16.50 27.06
C PHE A 694 12.53 17.71 27.57
N LEU A 695 13.56 18.11 26.86
CA LEU A 695 14.23 19.39 27.07
C LEU A 695 13.49 20.48 26.28
N ASN A 696 12.79 21.37 27.00
CA ASN A 696 12.16 22.53 26.39
C ASN A 696 13.22 23.59 26.04
N LEU A 697 13.36 23.90 24.75
CA LEU A 697 14.27 24.91 24.24
C LEU A 697 13.55 26.21 23.86
N SER A 698 12.22 26.33 24.01
CA SER A 698 11.46 27.57 23.82
C SER A 698 11.52 28.49 25.04
N LEU A 699 12.71 28.98 25.40
CA LEU A 699 12.95 29.75 26.64
C LEU A 699 13.07 31.28 26.41
N GLY A 700 12.51 31.83 25.32
CA GLY A 700 12.56 33.26 24.97
C GLY A 700 11.30 33.78 24.25
N ASP A 701 11.27 35.08 23.92
CA ASP A 701 10.11 35.76 23.33
C ASP A 701 9.75 35.25 21.92
N THR A 702 10.74 34.80 21.14
CA THR A 702 10.56 34.09 19.86
C THR A 702 11.67 33.06 19.66
N THR A 703 11.34 31.80 19.33
CA THR A 703 12.32 30.77 18.93
C THR A 703 12.25 30.38 17.46
N GLU A 704 11.41 31.05 16.67
CA GLU A 704 11.28 30.79 15.24
C GLU A 704 12.53 31.20 14.46
N ASN A 705 12.95 30.36 13.51
CA ASN A 705 14.12 30.59 12.66
C ASN A 705 15.37 30.89 13.49
N THR A 706 15.61 30.04 14.49
CA THR A 706 16.79 30.15 15.35
C THR A 706 17.56 28.84 15.48
N ILE A 707 18.82 28.95 15.90
CA ILE A 707 19.66 27.84 16.36
C ILE A 707 19.88 27.98 17.85
N ALA A 708 19.72 26.89 18.59
CA ALA A 708 20.11 26.76 19.98
C ALA A 708 21.15 25.64 20.15
N TYR A 709 22.03 25.79 21.14
CA TYR A 709 22.96 24.73 21.52
C TYR A 709 22.56 24.14 22.87
N ALA A 710 22.63 22.82 22.99
CA ALA A 710 22.48 22.10 24.25
C ALA A 710 23.69 21.19 24.44
N ARG A 711 24.15 20.99 25.67
CA ARG A 711 25.26 20.07 25.95
C ARG A 711 25.08 19.33 27.27
N CYS A 712 25.68 18.15 27.34
CA CYS A 712 25.79 17.32 28.53
C CYS A 712 27.11 16.54 28.49
N TRP A 713 27.40 15.76 29.54
CA TRP A 713 28.55 14.86 29.59
C TRP A 713 28.10 13.44 29.90
N LEU A 714 28.66 12.46 29.18
CA LEU A 714 28.41 11.03 29.38
C LEU A 714 29.63 10.37 30.00
N TRP A 715 29.46 9.69 31.12
CA TRP A 715 30.51 8.87 31.73
C TRP A 715 30.42 7.43 31.26
N SER A 716 31.54 6.87 30.80
CA SER A 716 31.67 5.46 30.43
C SER A 716 32.70 4.72 31.29
N PRO A 717 32.45 3.48 31.72
CA PRO A 717 33.40 2.68 32.51
C PRO A 717 34.70 2.32 31.76
N ASP A 718 34.58 2.18 30.45
CA ASP A 718 35.64 1.81 29.51
C ASP A 718 35.36 2.43 28.13
N GLN A 719 36.23 2.16 27.15
CA GLN A 719 35.95 2.54 25.77
C GLN A 719 34.97 1.52 25.16
N ARG A 720 33.82 1.98 24.69
CA ARG A 720 32.76 1.11 24.13
C ARG A 720 31.93 1.82 23.07
N ALA A 721 31.31 1.03 22.21
CA ALA A 721 30.23 1.51 21.35
C ALA A 721 28.94 1.59 22.16
N ILE A 722 28.20 2.69 21.98
CA ILE A 722 26.88 2.91 22.55
C ILE A 722 25.89 3.25 21.44
N ASP A 723 24.64 2.86 21.65
CA ASP A 723 23.52 3.33 20.86
C ASP A 723 22.75 4.41 21.63
N PHE A 724 22.07 5.28 20.92
CA PHE A 724 21.29 6.36 21.50
C PHE A 724 20.06 6.68 20.64
N THR A 725 19.08 7.35 21.23
CA THR A 725 17.96 7.96 20.52
C THR A 725 18.00 9.48 20.62
N ILE A 726 17.65 10.16 19.53
CA ILE A 726 17.49 11.61 19.45
C ILE A 726 16.09 11.92 18.93
N GLY A 727 15.45 12.91 19.52
CA GLY A 727 14.17 13.46 19.10
C GLY A 727 14.19 14.97 19.17
N SER A 728 14.81 15.64 18.20
CA SER A 728 14.80 17.10 18.12
C SER A 728 13.54 17.63 17.47
N ASP A 729 13.23 18.89 17.77
CA ASP A 729 12.41 19.69 16.89
C ASP A 729 13.23 20.15 15.69
N ASP A 730 12.64 20.03 14.51
CA ASP A 730 13.23 20.27 13.20
C ASP A 730 14.61 19.65 13.06
N ALA A 731 15.66 20.44 12.80
CA ALA A 731 16.93 19.91 12.33
C ALA A 731 17.97 19.82 13.47
N CYS A 732 18.81 18.78 13.50
CA CYS A 732 19.76 18.56 14.58
C CYS A 732 21.12 18.00 14.13
N ARG A 733 22.19 18.45 14.81
CA ARG A 733 23.52 17.83 14.77
C ARG A 733 23.98 17.50 16.19
N MET A 734 24.61 16.34 16.36
CA MET A 734 25.23 15.91 17.62
C MET A 734 26.71 15.61 17.43
N TRP A 735 27.54 16.13 18.33
CA TRP A 735 28.94 15.78 18.47
C TRP A 735 29.19 15.07 19.78
N VAL A 736 30.10 14.10 19.77
CA VAL A 736 30.66 13.47 20.98
C VAL A 736 32.17 13.67 20.93
N GLY A 737 32.72 14.42 21.88
CA GLY A 737 34.08 14.95 21.72
C GLY A 737 34.14 15.91 20.53
N ASP A 738 35.06 15.64 19.61
CA ASP A 738 35.23 16.42 18.38
C ASP A 738 34.59 15.75 17.14
N GLU A 739 33.97 14.58 17.31
CA GLU A 739 33.38 13.78 16.23
C GLU A 739 31.90 14.13 16.02
N LEU A 740 31.50 14.45 14.79
CA LEU A 740 30.09 14.58 14.42
C LEU A 740 29.49 13.18 14.25
N VAL A 741 28.61 12.79 15.16
CA VAL A 741 28.06 11.42 15.21
C VAL A 741 26.59 11.36 14.80
N PHE A 742 25.92 12.51 14.62
CA PHE A 742 24.54 12.57 14.16
C PHE A 742 24.27 13.84 13.34
N HIS A 743 23.46 13.69 12.28
CA HIS A 743 23.01 14.79 11.44
C HIS A 743 21.62 14.46 10.86
N ASP A 744 20.65 15.32 11.15
CA ASP A 744 19.30 15.27 10.61
C ASP A 744 18.92 16.67 10.11
N ALA A 745 18.65 16.79 8.82
CA ALA A 745 18.31 18.03 8.13
C ALA A 745 16.88 17.99 7.60
N SER A 746 15.91 17.66 8.46
CA SER A 746 14.50 17.57 8.11
C SER A 746 13.62 18.41 9.04
N TRP A 747 12.40 18.70 8.59
CA TRP A 747 11.38 19.41 9.38
C TRP A 747 10.50 18.40 10.10
N HIS A 748 10.39 18.47 11.42
CA HIS A 748 9.55 17.58 12.22
C HIS A 748 9.41 18.07 13.66
N GLY A 749 8.35 17.68 14.34
CA GLY A 749 8.24 17.95 15.77
C GLY A 749 9.30 17.20 16.60
N ALA A 750 9.58 17.68 17.81
CA ALA A 750 10.31 16.92 18.82
C ALA A 750 9.56 15.64 19.21
N ILE A 751 9.99 14.51 18.65
CA ILE A 751 9.36 13.19 18.86
C ILE A 751 10.27 12.31 19.71
N LYS A 752 9.76 11.82 20.84
CA LYS A 752 10.46 10.89 21.72
C LYS A 752 10.94 9.65 20.96
N ASP A 753 12.21 9.28 21.15
CA ASP A 753 12.86 8.11 20.53
C ASP A 753 12.71 8.06 19.00
N ASN A 754 12.72 9.23 18.34
CA ASN A 754 12.50 9.31 16.90
C ASN A 754 13.62 8.64 16.12
N THR A 755 14.86 9.10 16.24
CA THR A 755 15.97 8.64 15.40
C THR A 755 17.01 7.94 16.26
N PHE A 756 17.56 6.85 15.74
CA PHE A 756 18.59 6.08 16.41
C PHE A 756 19.96 6.44 15.82
N GLY A 757 20.98 6.40 16.66
CA GLY A 757 22.37 6.55 16.23
C GLY A 757 23.30 5.74 17.13
N SER A 758 24.54 5.62 16.69
CA SER A 758 25.58 4.89 17.41
C SER A 758 26.87 5.71 17.41
N CYS A 759 27.63 5.63 18.49
CA CYS A 759 28.96 6.24 18.55
C CYS A 759 29.89 5.46 19.49
N THR A 760 31.19 5.74 19.42
CA THR A 760 32.15 5.22 20.40
C THR A 760 32.42 6.26 21.47
N VAL A 761 32.24 5.89 22.73
CA VAL A 761 32.63 6.71 23.89
C VAL A 761 33.94 6.20 24.48
N GLN A 762 34.76 7.13 24.96
CA GLN A 762 36.00 6.82 25.66
C GLN A 762 35.72 6.53 27.14
N LYS A 763 36.64 5.81 27.78
CA LYS A 763 36.62 5.65 29.24
C LYS A 763 36.65 7.02 29.92
N GLY A 764 35.76 7.22 30.90
CA GLY A 764 35.61 8.49 31.61
C GLY A 764 34.55 9.38 30.97
N TRP A 765 34.68 10.69 31.12
CA TRP A 765 33.67 11.67 30.70
C TRP A 765 33.87 12.11 29.25
N ASN A 766 32.78 12.04 28.48
CA ASN A 766 32.70 12.42 27.06
C ASN A 766 31.76 13.61 26.93
N PRO A 767 32.22 14.78 26.43
CA PRO A 767 31.34 15.91 26.18
C PRO A 767 30.43 15.61 25.00
N VAL A 768 29.16 15.98 25.10
CA VAL A 768 28.18 15.85 24.02
C VAL A 768 27.59 17.22 23.74
N LEU A 769 27.64 17.65 22.48
CA LEU A 769 27.09 18.93 22.03
C LEU A 769 25.99 18.68 21.00
N PHE A 770 24.90 19.39 21.13
CA PHE A 770 23.80 19.45 20.19
C PHE A 770 23.70 20.84 19.58
N LYS A 771 23.45 20.90 18.29
CA LYS A 771 22.99 22.09 17.57
C LYS A 771 21.60 21.76 17.05
N VAL A 772 20.59 22.46 17.56
CA VAL A 772 19.19 22.27 17.17
C VAL A 772 18.75 23.54 16.43
N LEU A 773 18.19 23.38 15.24
CA LEU A 773 17.67 24.44 14.39
C LEU A 773 16.15 24.34 14.43
N ASN A 774 15.49 25.45 14.73
CA ASN A 774 14.04 25.57 14.77
C ASN A 774 13.52 26.48 13.66
N GLY A 775 12.47 26.05 12.96
CA GLY A 775 11.77 26.79 11.93
C GLY A 775 10.63 27.63 12.51
N LEU A 776 9.55 26.97 12.93
CA LEU A 776 8.32 27.60 13.45
C LEU A 776 7.86 26.88 14.72
N ASP A 777 6.98 27.52 15.50
CA ASP A 777 6.41 26.95 16.72
C ASP A 777 7.46 26.63 17.82
N GLY A 778 7.22 25.55 18.57
CA GLY A 778 7.93 25.22 19.81
C GLY A 778 9.15 24.32 19.59
N MET A 779 10.27 24.65 20.21
CA MET A 779 11.56 24.00 20.04
C MET A 779 11.85 23.04 21.20
N GLY A 780 12.34 21.83 20.91
CA GLY A 780 12.65 20.84 21.93
C GLY A 780 13.66 19.77 21.53
N LEU A 781 14.09 18.98 22.51
CA LEU A 781 15.05 17.90 22.34
C LEU A 781 14.79 16.74 23.30
N TYR A 782 14.78 15.51 22.77
CA TYR A 782 14.94 14.26 23.52
C TYR A 782 16.30 13.65 23.22
N PHE A 783 16.97 13.14 24.25
CA PHE A 783 18.18 12.33 24.08
C PHE A 783 18.25 11.21 25.13
N ARG A 784 18.31 9.96 24.67
CA ARG A 784 18.45 8.76 25.51
C ARG A 784 19.69 7.99 25.10
N VAL A 785 20.49 7.57 26.07
CA VAL A 785 21.57 6.59 25.81
C VAL A 785 21.04 5.20 26.12
N LEU A 786 21.17 4.25 25.19
CA LEU A 786 20.63 2.89 25.26
C LEU A 786 21.55 1.91 25.99
N ASP A 787 22.36 2.42 26.93
CA ASP A 787 23.26 1.65 27.79
C ASP A 787 23.10 2.13 29.23
N SER A 788 22.63 1.24 30.10
CA SER A 788 22.38 1.53 31.52
C SER A 788 23.64 1.74 32.36
N GLU A 789 24.82 1.37 31.86
CA GLU A 789 26.09 1.66 32.53
C GLU A 789 26.59 3.09 32.25
N ILE A 790 25.99 3.80 31.29
CA ILE A 790 26.31 5.18 30.99
C ILE A 790 25.52 6.10 31.93
N THR A 791 26.24 6.99 32.61
CA THR A 791 25.64 8.04 33.45
C THR A 791 25.86 9.41 32.83
N ASN A 792 24.98 10.37 33.14
CA ASN A 792 25.03 11.72 32.56
C ASN A 792 25.07 12.81 33.63
N THR A 793 25.58 14.00 33.26
CA THR A 793 25.50 15.21 34.09
C THR A 793 25.48 16.48 33.23
N SER A 794 24.91 17.55 33.78
CA SER A 794 24.93 18.91 33.21
C SER A 794 26.26 19.64 33.42
N SER A 795 27.07 19.24 34.38
CA SER A 795 28.26 20.01 34.77
C SER A 795 29.53 19.40 34.21
N ALA A 796 30.34 20.20 33.52
CA ALA A 796 31.68 19.81 33.08
C ALA A 796 32.46 19.19 34.25
N PRO A 797 32.67 17.86 34.24
CA PRO A 797 33.22 17.18 35.40
C PRO A 797 34.69 17.53 35.54
N LYS A 798 35.11 17.92 36.74
CA LYS A 798 36.53 18.19 37.02
C LYS A 798 37.29 16.87 36.86
N ASN A 799 38.21 16.81 35.89
CA ASN A 799 39.12 15.67 35.71
C ASN A 799 39.70 15.27 37.08
N LYS A 800 39.40 14.05 37.53
CA LYS A 800 40.11 13.39 38.62
C LYS A 800 41.19 12.50 38.04
#